data_AF-E0SSL3-F1
#
_entry.id   AF-E0SSL3-F1
#
_cell.length_a   1.000
_cell.length_b   1.000
_cell.length_c   1.000
_cell.angle_alpha   90.00
_cell.angle_beta   90.00
_cell.angle_gamma   90.00
#
_symmetry.space_group_name_H-M   'P 1'
#
loop_
_entity.id
_entity.type
_entity.pdbx_description
1 polymer ?
#
loop_
_entity_poly.entity_id
_entity_poly.type
_entity_poly.pdbx_seq_one_letter_code
_entity_poly.pdbx_strand_id
1 'polypeptide(L)'
;MVRKIPGMLYIFISFIPWIIYWVLCGIGFGLGIAISFLISLILIVSQIYRRYFNFMDIVSIIYFCIAFIGTFIFGLNIFVEESGFLGYFALFLMALFSLIIKQPYTLQVSKRDYPEVYWRDRMFIKINNIITIVWTMIFITNALIFLLLKAPLNIISSNILIAFGMVFSIVFPLKAPAYFISRNFKRYDWSVGVDPKRPKGEDEYDVIIVGSGIGGLTCGALLSKRGYKVLVLEQHYQVGGYCSSFMRRGFIFNTGVEDVSGLWERGPVSYLLNELGLSRDELFVRNRVRFIFRGREIDVDNLEGFIRILSEMFPEERDDIYAFFDEAMKAYDECYKDLIYGVPLPAELIAKVFGSKKLLDYPKEHPHFYDWMNKTYKEKLDEFFSNDDLKTLLCALLGYLGTKPEETPASSALTAVVSYYLYGGYFPKGGAQRFADTLKNYIESHGGKVLIRHRVDKIIIENREVRGVKVGNKIFRSRIVVANTNAKTALLELVGEKHLPKDYAEYIKNLKMSPSAFMVFLGIDMDLSSYPTIINNLDEGYSIVINSNADPSLAPRGKASITILTIANYHEFPERGTREYLEKKRELAEMLIRKVEKIIPDISRHIVVIDIATPRTFERYTSMPEGAIYAFDQSIHTKRPYFKTPIKGLYLASASTFPGGGIEAVVISGIICANDICGWRLSKN
;
A
#
# COMPACT_ATOMS: atom_id res chain seq x y z
N MET A 1 -3.27 17.09 32.06
CA MET A 1 -2.02 16.57 31.44
C MET A 1 -0.85 17.42 31.90
N VAL A 2 0.05 16.88 32.72
CA VAL A 2 1.32 17.56 33.05
C VAL A 2 2.14 17.65 31.75
N ARG A 3 2.50 18.87 31.32
CA ARG A 3 3.33 19.07 30.12
C ARG A 3 4.63 18.28 30.30
N LYS A 4 4.85 17.26 29.47
CA LYS A 4 6.14 16.55 29.41
C LYS A 4 7.22 17.56 29.01
N ILE A 5 8.36 17.54 29.70
CA ILE A 5 9.54 18.32 29.33
C ILE A 5 9.96 17.89 27.92
N PRO A 6 10.11 18.83 26.95
CA PRO A 6 10.57 18.49 25.60
C PRO A 6 11.86 17.66 25.64
N GLY A 7 12.01 16.70 24.74
CA GLY A 7 13.16 15.79 24.69
C GLY A 7 14.48 16.54 24.63
N MET A 8 14.56 17.62 23.84
CA MET A 8 15.77 18.46 23.79
C MET A 8 16.09 19.15 25.13
N LEU A 9 15.09 19.65 25.85
CA LEU A 9 15.31 20.24 27.17
C LEU A 9 15.69 19.16 28.19
N TYR A 10 15.12 17.97 28.04
CA TYR A 10 15.45 16.83 28.88
C TYR A 10 16.88 16.34 28.70
N ILE A 11 17.35 16.21 27.46
CA ILE A 11 18.73 15.78 27.20
C ILE A 11 19.72 16.82 27.70
N PHE A 12 19.40 18.12 27.58
CA PHE A 12 20.22 19.19 28.14
C PHE A 12 20.36 19.07 29.66
N ILE A 13 19.26 18.78 30.38
CA ILE A 13 19.29 18.54 31.82
C ILE A 13 20.20 17.37 32.19
N SER A 14 20.15 16.25 31.46
CA SER A 14 21.01 15.09 31.67
C SER A 14 22.51 15.36 31.41
N PHE A 15 22.82 16.38 30.60
CA PHE A 15 24.21 16.81 30.35
C PHE A 15 24.75 17.79 31.41
N ILE A 16 23.93 18.38 32.28
CA ILE A 16 24.37 19.37 33.29
C ILE A 16 25.53 18.85 34.17
N PRO A 17 25.49 17.62 34.72
CA PRO A 17 26.63 17.07 35.47
C PRO A 17 27.94 17.06 34.67
N TRP A 18 27.87 16.68 33.39
CA TRP A 18 29.05 16.63 32.52
C TRP A 18 29.59 18.03 32.19
N ILE A 19 28.71 18.99 31.93
CA ILE A 19 29.09 20.38 31.65
C ILE A 19 29.79 20.98 32.88
N ILE A 20 29.23 20.79 34.08
CA ILE A 20 29.82 21.32 35.32
C ILE A 20 31.16 20.66 35.61
N TYR A 21 31.25 19.35 35.41
CA TYR A 21 32.50 18.60 35.53
C TYR A 21 33.58 19.16 34.61
N TRP A 22 33.31 19.31 33.31
CA TRP A 22 34.30 19.83 32.36
C TRP A 22 34.71 21.27 32.64
N VAL A 23 33.77 22.14 33.07
CA VAL A 23 34.07 23.54 33.37
C VAL A 23 34.94 23.66 34.63
N LEU A 24 34.56 22.99 35.71
CA LEU A 24 35.23 23.13 37.00
C LEU A 24 36.53 22.33 37.06
N CYS A 25 36.54 21.08 36.60
CA CYS A 25 37.78 20.30 36.55
C CYS A 25 38.75 20.81 35.47
N GLY A 26 38.24 21.40 34.39
CA GLY A 26 39.07 22.04 33.36
C GLY A 26 39.89 23.23 33.85
N ILE A 27 39.49 23.86 34.96
CA ILE A 27 40.28 24.90 35.66
C ILE A 27 41.00 24.37 36.91
N GLY A 28 41.08 23.03 37.07
CA GLY A 28 41.75 22.37 38.18
C GLY A 28 40.94 22.29 39.48
N PHE A 29 39.66 22.67 39.47
CA PHE A 29 38.82 22.69 40.66
C PHE A 29 38.19 21.31 40.93
N GLY A 30 38.82 20.52 41.81
CA GLY A 30 38.37 19.15 42.13
C GLY A 30 36.95 19.03 42.69
N LEU A 31 36.40 20.10 43.28
CA LEU A 31 34.99 20.15 43.70
C LEU A 31 34.00 20.00 42.53
N GLY A 32 34.45 20.16 41.27
CA GLY A 32 33.67 19.85 40.09
C GLY A 32 33.10 18.42 40.08
N ILE A 33 33.85 17.44 40.59
CA ILE A 33 33.39 16.04 40.70
C ILE A 33 32.27 15.92 41.74
N ALA A 34 32.43 16.55 42.92
CA ALA A 34 31.45 16.49 44.00
C ALA A 34 30.12 17.14 43.61
N ILE A 35 30.17 18.30 42.95
CA ILE A 35 28.96 19.01 42.47
C ILE A 35 28.26 18.17 41.39
N SER A 36 29.01 17.60 40.45
CA SER A 36 28.45 16.77 39.37
C SER A 36 27.85 15.46 39.88
N PHE A 37 28.46 14.87 40.92
CA PHE A 37 27.90 13.71 41.63
C PHE A 37 26.58 14.07 42.32
N LEU A 38 26.52 15.19 43.05
CA LEU A 38 25.29 15.64 43.71
C LEU A 38 24.15 15.89 42.71
N ILE A 39 24.45 16.54 41.58
CA ILE A 39 23.44 16.79 40.54
C ILE A 39 22.97 15.47 39.92
N SER A 40 23.89 14.54 39.62
CA SER A 40 23.54 13.21 39.11
C SER A 40 22.64 12.45 40.09
N LEU A 41 22.90 12.57 41.39
CA LEU A 41 22.08 11.97 42.44
C LEU A 41 20.67 12.57 42.46
N ILE A 42 20.55 13.90 42.36
CA ILE A 42 19.24 14.59 42.29
C ILE A 42 18.44 14.11 41.08
N LEU A 43 19.08 13.99 39.91
CA LEU A 43 18.43 13.51 38.68
C LEU A 43 17.92 12.07 38.83
N ILE A 44 18.72 11.17 39.43
CA ILE A 44 18.34 9.77 39.65
C ILE A 44 17.24 9.62 40.70
N VAL A 45 17.30 10.36 41.82
CA VAL A 45 16.26 10.32 42.86
C VAL A 45 14.90 10.75 42.28
N SER A 46 14.90 11.80 41.46
CA SER A 46 13.69 12.25 40.74
C SER A 46 13.13 11.17 39.81
N GLN A 47 14.00 10.40 39.16
CA GLN A 47 13.62 9.31 38.25
C GLN A 47 13.10 8.07 38.97
N ILE A 48 13.69 7.71 40.12
CA ILE A 48 13.21 6.63 40.98
C ILE A 48 11.78 6.92 41.42
N TYR A 49 11.51 8.16 41.86
CA TYR A 49 10.16 8.58 42.26
C TYR A 49 9.16 8.47 41.11
N ARG A 50 9.58 8.75 39.88
CA ARG A 50 8.74 8.70 38.67
C ARG A 50 8.71 7.32 37.99
N ARG A 51 9.45 6.33 38.49
CA ARG A 51 9.65 4.99 37.89
C ARG A 51 10.05 5.03 36.41
N TYR A 52 10.86 6.02 36.03
CA TYR A 52 11.29 6.22 34.64
C TYR A 52 12.78 6.51 34.62
N PHE A 53 13.58 5.51 34.21
CA PHE A 53 15.03 5.60 34.22
C PHE A 53 15.59 5.99 32.84
N ASN A 54 16.48 6.98 32.84
CA ASN A 54 17.25 7.40 31.68
C ASN A 54 18.61 6.71 31.70
N PHE A 55 18.95 6.11 30.56
CA PHE A 55 20.21 5.40 30.41
C PHE A 55 21.43 6.31 30.65
N MET A 56 21.39 7.56 30.18
CA MET A 56 22.49 8.52 30.38
C MET A 56 22.67 8.87 31.86
N ASP A 57 21.59 9.12 32.59
CA ASP A 57 21.69 9.54 34.00
C ASP A 57 22.21 8.40 34.89
N ILE A 58 21.90 7.15 34.54
CA ILE A 58 22.48 5.95 35.19
C ILE A 58 23.99 5.92 34.96
N VAL A 59 24.46 6.17 33.73
CA VAL A 59 25.90 6.22 33.47
C VAL A 59 26.55 7.39 34.19
N SER A 60 25.92 8.57 34.22
CA SER A 60 26.40 9.74 34.95
C SER A 60 26.63 9.42 36.43
N ILE A 61 25.64 8.83 37.12
CA ILE A 61 25.79 8.52 38.55
C ILE A 61 26.87 7.48 38.81
N ILE A 62 27.00 6.46 37.96
CA ILE A 62 28.04 5.44 38.09
C ILE A 62 29.43 6.08 37.91
N TYR A 63 29.62 6.87 36.85
CA TYR A 63 30.88 7.54 36.58
C TYR A 63 31.27 8.49 37.70
N PHE A 64 30.36 9.38 38.12
CA PHE A 64 30.66 10.37 39.14
C PHE A 64 30.82 9.75 40.53
N CYS A 65 30.19 8.61 40.82
CA CYS A 65 30.46 7.84 42.03
C CYS A 65 31.90 7.31 42.04
N ILE A 66 32.33 6.69 40.94
CA ILE A 66 33.70 6.19 40.77
C ILE A 66 34.72 7.33 40.86
N ALA A 67 34.46 8.44 40.17
CA ALA A 67 35.33 9.62 40.19
C ALA A 67 35.39 10.26 41.60
N PHE A 68 34.26 10.36 42.30
CA PHE A 68 34.21 10.90 43.66
C PHE A 68 35.02 10.05 44.63
N ILE A 69 34.82 8.73 44.62
CA ILE A 69 35.59 7.78 45.43
C ILE A 69 37.07 7.85 45.06
N GLY A 70 37.40 7.81 43.76
CA GLY A 70 38.77 7.89 43.27
C GLY A 70 39.50 9.14 43.76
N THR A 71 38.88 10.32 43.60
CA THR A 71 39.52 11.59 43.93
C THR A 71 39.53 11.91 45.43
N PHE A 72 38.40 11.73 46.13
CA PHE A 72 38.29 12.16 47.54
C PHE A 72 38.66 11.08 48.55
N ILE A 73 38.57 9.80 48.21
CA ILE A 73 38.90 8.69 49.12
C ILE A 73 40.31 8.15 48.81
N PHE A 74 40.62 7.94 47.53
CA PHE A 74 41.91 7.37 47.10
C PHE A 74 42.94 8.39 46.63
N GLY A 75 42.60 9.69 46.59
CA GLY A 75 43.53 10.75 46.21
C GLY A 75 43.95 10.75 44.73
N LEU A 76 43.16 10.13 43.84
CA LEU A 76 43.44 10.07 42.41
C LEU A 76 43.04 11.37 41.70
N ASN A 77 44.03 12.16 41.30
CA ASN A 77 43.81 13.42 40.57
C ASN A 77 43.50 13.24 39.07
N ILE A 78 43.61 12.03 38.54
CA ILE A 78 43.39 11.73 37.11
C ILE A 78 42.00 12.17 36.63
N PHE A 79 40.98 12.09 37.48
CA PHE A 79 39.62 12.55 37.15
C PHE A 79 39.50 14.08 37.08
N VAL A 80 40.45 14.82 37.65
CA VAL A 80 40.48 16.29 37.52
C VAL A 80 41.36 16.67 36.32
N GLU A 81 42.57 16.14 36.27
CA GLU A 81 43.60 16.44 35.26
C GLU A 81 43.18 16.00 33.85
N GLU A 82 42.63 14.79 33.72
CA GLU A 82 42.22 14.19 32.43
C GLU A 82 40.69 14.22 32.26
N SER A 83 40.01 15.19 32.87
CA SER A 83 38.54 15.31 32.90
C SER A 83 37.90 15.33 31.51
N GLY A 84 38.55 15.96 30.53
CA GLY A 84 38.12 15.96 29.14
C GLY A 84 38.15 14.56 28.52
N PHE A 85 39.31 13.89 28.54
CA PHE A 85 39.48 12.55 27.97
C PHE A 85 38.54 11.54 28.64
N LEU A 86 38.59 11.44 29.97
CA LEU A 86 37.80 10.45 30.71
C LEU A 86 36.30 10.69 30.59
N GLY A 87 35.88 11.96 30.57
CA GLY A 87 34.46 12.30 30.43
C GLY A 87 33.90 11.91 29.06
N TYR A 88 34.58 12.31 27.98
CA TYR A 88 34.16 11.93 26.64
C TYR A 88 34.29 10.43 26.37
N PHE A 89 35.30 9.76 26.93
CA PHE A 89 35.44 8.32 26.80
C PHE A 89 34.30 7.57 27.51
N ALA A 90 33.86 8.02 28.69
CA ALA A 90 32.69 7.46 29.37
C ALA A 90 31.40 7.61 28.54
N LEU A 91 31.17 8.80 27.96
CA LEU A 91 30.04 9.05 27.06
C LEU A 91 30.11 8.22 25.77
N PHE A 92 31.32 7.99 25.24
CA PHE A 92 31.54 7.08 24.11
C PHE A 92 31.14 5.65 24.47
N LEU A 93 31.59 5.12 25.60
CA LEU A 93 31.24 3.76 26.05
C LEU A 93 29.73 3.62 26.25
N MET A 94 29.08 4.63 26.84
CA MET A 94 27.63 4.68 26.96
C MET A 94 26.94 4.62 25.59
N ALA A 95 27.32 5.49 24.66
CA ALA A 95 26.69 5.56 23.34
C ALA A 95 26.91 4.25 22.56
N LEU A 96 28.12 3.70 22.59
CA LEU A 96 28.47 2.41 22.00
C LEU A 96 27.65 1.27 22.62
N PHE A 97 27.59 1.18 23.95
CA PHE A 97 26.82 0.15 24.63
C PHE A 97 25.33 0.23 24.27
N SER A 98 24.77 1.45 24.20
CA SER A 98 23.37 1.67 23.80
C SER A 98 23.06 1.11 22.40
N LEU A 99 24.02 1.19 21.47
CA LEU A 99 23.91 0.58 20.14
C LEU A 99 24.00 -0.95 20.21
N ILE A 100 24.90 -1.50 21.03
CA ILE A 100 25.09 -2.95 21.20
C ILE A 100 23.81 -3.62 21.71
N ILE A 101 23.14 -3.02 22.71
CA ILE A 101 21.87 -3.53 23.25
C ILE A 101 20.65 -3.21 22.36
N LYS A 102 20.86 -2.62 21.17
CA LYS A 102 19.83 -2.19 20.22
C LYS A 102 18.81 -1.21 20.82
N GLN A 103 19.23 -0.42 21.82
CA GLN A 103 18.43 0.65 22.42
C GLN A 103 19.25 1.95 22.40
N PRO A 104 19.39 2.59 21.22
CA PRO A 104 20.13 3.85 21.10
C PRO A 104 19.63 4.87 22.15
N TYR A 105 20.53 5.47 22.92
CA TYR A 105 20.11 6.36 24.02
C TYR A 105 19.26 7.56 23.53
N THR A 106 19.49 8.00 22.28
CA THR A 106 18.71 9.05 21.61
C THR A 106 17.24 8.67 21.42
N LEU A 107 16.90 7.38 21.30
CA LEU A 107 15.52 6.92 21.19
C LEU A 107 14.70 7.24 22.44
N GLN A 108 15.30 7.16 23.64
CA GLN A 108 14.59 7.50 24.89
C GLN A 108 14.21 8.98 24.92
N VAL A 109 15.08 9.84 24.37
CA VAL A 109 14.82 11.28 24.24
C VAL A 109 13.72 11.52 23.21
N SER A 110 13.86 10.95 22.01
CA SER A 110 12.90 11.14 20.92
C SER A 110 11.50 10.63 21.27
N LYS A 111 11.35 9.57 22.09
CA LYS A 111 10.05 9.10 22.57
C LYS A 111 9.24 10.17 23.31
N ARG A 112 9.86 11.24 23.82
CA ARG A 112 9.15 12.34 24.48
C ARG A 112 8.51 13.34 23.52
N ASP A 113 9.14 13.53 22.37
CA ASP A 113 8.73 14.52 21.37
C ASP A 113 7.81 13.91 20.30
N TYR A 114 7.84 12.58 20.15
CA TYR A 114 7.06 11.85 19.16
C TYR A 114 5.95 11.00 19.80
N PRO A 115 4.74 10.96 19.23
CA PRO A 115 3.66 10.08 19.69
C PRO A 115 4.07 8.60 19.71
N GLU A 116 3.39 7.80 20.54
CA GLU A 116 3.71 6.38 20.77
C GLU A 116 3.68 5.54 19.49
N VAL A 117 2.85 5.92 18.51
CA VAL A 117 2.75 5.27 17.21
C VAL A 117 4.10 5.23 16.45
N TYR A 118 4.98 6.22 16.66
CA TYR A 118 6.30 6.26 16.03
C TYR A 118 7.32 5.36 16.72
N TRP A 119 7.09 4.96 17.97
CA TRP A 119 8.13 4.36 18.81
C TRP A 119 8.60 2.99 18.31
N ARG A 120 7.76 2.32 17.51
CA ARG A 120 8.03 1.01 16.90
C ARG A 120 8.32 1.09 15.40
N ASP A 121 8.23 2.28 14.80
CA ASP A 121 8.49 2.45 13.37
C ASP A 121 9.97 2.15 13.05
N ARG A 122 10.18 1.35 11.99
CA ARG A 122 11.52 0.94 11.57
C ARG A 122 12.35 2.14 11.13
N MET A 123 11.75 3.15 10.48
CA MET A 123 12.47 4.36 10.08
C MET A 123 12.83 5.21 11.29
N PHE A 124 11.93 5.36 12.26
CA PHE A 124 12.17 6.07 13.51
C PHE A 124 13.32 5.45 14.30
N ILE A 125 13.33 4.13 14.47
CA ILE A 125 14.44 3.41 15.13
C ILE A 125 15.75 3.58 14.35
N LYS A 126 15.71 3.47 13.01
CA LYS A 126 16.88 3.66 12.16
C LYS A 126 17.47 5.08 12.25
N ILE A 127 16.62 6.10 12.29
CA ILE A 127 17.03 7.50 12.44
C ILE A 127 17.74 7.68 13.79
N ASN A 128 17.16 7.20 14.89
CA ASN A 128 17.78 7.28 16.21
C ASN A 128 19.11 6.50 16.28
N ASN A 129 19.21 5.33 15.64
CA ASN A 129 20.47 4.61 15.51
C ASN A 129 21.55 5.45 14.80
N ILE A 130 21.21 6.13 13.70
CA ILE A 130 22.16 6.99 12.97
C ILE A 130 22.61 8.17 13.84
N ILE A 131 21.68 8.83 14.55
CA ILE A 131 22.02 9.94 15.45
C ILE A 131 22.96 9.46 16.56
N THR A 132 22.67 8.31 17.17
CA THR A 132 23.54 7.72 18.19
C THR A 132 24.91 7.35 17.64
N ILE A 133 25.01 6.79 16.42
CA ILE A 133 26.31 6.50 15.78
C ILE A 133 27.11 7.79 15.59
N VAL A 134 26.49 8.87 15.13
CA VAL A 134 27.15 10.17 14.99
C VAL A 134 27.67 10.66 16.34
N TRP A 135 26.88 10.56 17.41
CA TRP A 135 27.34 10.91 18.76
C TRP A 135 28.45 10.01 19.29
N THR A 136 28.38 8.69 19.05
CA THR A 136 29.46 7.75 19.38
C THR A 136 30.77 8.19 18.72
N MET A 137 30.73 8.57 17.44
CA MET A 137 31.90 9.09 16.71
C MET A 137 32.38 10.43 17.28
N ILE A 138 31.47 11.36 17.58
CA ILE A 138 31.82 12.64 18.19
C ILE A 138 32.50 12.45 19.55
N PHE A 139 31.98 11.56 20.41
CA PHE A 139 32.54 11.31 21.73
C PHE A 139 33.93 10.67 21.67
N ILE A 140 34.16 9.67 20.82
CA ILE A 140 35.50 9.09 20.68
C ILE A 140 36.48 10.09 20.06
N THR A 141 36.07 10.87 19.07
CA THR A 141 36.92 11.91 18.47
C THR A 141 37.25 12.99 19.51
N ASN A 142 36.30 13.39 20.34
CA ASN A 142 36.56 14.34 21.43
C ASN A 142 37.50 13.76 22.49
N ALA A 143 37.34 12.50 22.88
CA ALA A 143 38.28 11.85 23.80
C ALA A 143 39.70 11.90 23.23
N LEU A 144 39.88 11.53 21.95
CA LEU A 144 41.17 11.59 21.28
C LEU A 144 41.71 13.02 21.13
N ILE A 145 40.86 14.01 20.86
CA ILE A 145 41.25 15.43 20.80
C ILE A 145 41.82 15.88 22.15
N PHE A 146 41.17 15.53 23.26
CA PHE A 146 41.66 15.88 24.59
C PHE A 146 42.92 15.11 24.98
N LEU A 147 43.11 13.90 24.45
CA LEU A 147 44.33 13.11 24.65
C LEU A 147 45.53 13.65 23.84
N LEU A 148 45.29 14.18 22.64
CA LEU A 148 46.35 14.50 21.66
C LEU A 148 46.63 16.00 21.50
N LEU A 149 45.65 16.88 21.75
CA LEU A 149 45.78 18.32 21.55
C LEU A 149 45.76 19.07 22.89
N LYS A 150 46.50 20.19 22.95
CA LYS A 150 46.53 21.08 24.12
C LYS A 150 45.52 22.23 23.98
N ALA A 151 45.20 22.87 25.10
CA ALA A 151 44.39 24.08 25.13
C ALA A 151 45.09 25.23 24.38
N PRO A 152 44.35 26.08 23.64
CA PRO A 152 42.89 26.11 23.50
C PRO A 152 42.33 25.24 22.36
N LEU A 153 43.19 24.61 21.55
CA LEU A 153 42.78 23.93 20.31
C LEU A 153 41.87 22.72 20.57
N ASN A 154 42.10 21.98 21.66
CA ASN A 154 41.22 20.89 22.07
C ASN A 154 39.79 21.36 22.37
N ILE A 155 39.62 22.44 23.15
CA ILE A 155 38.33 23.01 23.54
C ILE A 155 37.58 23.53 22.30
N ILE A 156 38.25 24.28 21.43
CA ILE A 156 37.64 24.83 20.21
C ILE A 156 37.16 23.71 19.30
N SER A 157 38.04 22.74 18.99
CA SER A 157 37.70 21.60 18.12
C SER A 157 36.55 20.77 18.69
N SER A 158 36.56 20.55 20.00
CA SER A 158 35.51 19.79 20.68
C SER A 158 34.16 20.50 20.62
N ASN A 159 34.12 21.80 20.92
CA ASN A 159 32.89 22.59 20.87
C ASN A 159 32.29 22.64 19.46
N ILE A 160 33.13 22.70 18.42
CA ILE A 160 32.67 22.62 17.02
C ILE A 160 31.99 21.27 16.74
N LEU A 161 32.60 20.16 17.17
CA LEU A 161 32.02 18.82 16.99
C LEU A 161 30.71 18.64 17.76
N ILE A 162 30.64 19.14 18.99
CA ILE A 162 29.42 19.11 19.81
C ILE A 162 28.31 19.96 19.17
N ALA A 163 28.63 21.17 18.70
CA ALA A 163 27.69 22.03 17.98
C ALA A 163 27.18 21.36 16.70
N PHE A 164 28.07 20.71 15.94
CA PHE A 164 27.68 19.89 14.78
C PHE A 164 26.73 18.76 15.16
N GLY A 165 27.04 18.00 16.22
CA GLY A 165 26.18 16.92 16.72
C GLY A 165 24.78 17.40 17.11
N MET A 166 24.69 18.55 17.79
CA MET A 166 23.41 19.19 18.13
C MET A 166 22.62 19.58 16.88
N VAL A 167 23.22 20.32 15.95
CA VAL A 167 22.56 20.75 14.70
C VAL A 167 22.12 19.53 13.89
N PHE A 168 22.97 18.51 13.78
CA PHE A 168 22.65 17.25 13.10
C PHE A 168 21.44 16.57 13.75
N SER A 169 21.40 16.48 15.08
CA SER A 169 20.31 15.84 15.82
C SER A 169 18.96 16.55 15.66
N ILE A 170 18.97 17.85 15.35
CA ILE A 170 17.76 18.65 15.09
C ILE A 170 17.32 18.51 13.62
N VAL A 171 18.25 18.66 12.69
CA VAL A 171 17.93 18.76 11.25
C VAL A 171 17.73 17.40 10.60
N PHE A 172 18.52 16.39 10.99
CA PHE A 172 18.51 15.08 10.34
C PHE A 172 17.15 14.36 10.46
N PRO A 173 16.51 14.26 11.64
CA PRO A 173 15.20 13.60 11.77
C PRO A 173 14.10 14.22 10.90
N LEU A 174 14.15 15.54 10.70
CA LEU A 174 13.15 16.26 9.90
C LEU A 174 13.25 15.97 8.40
N LYS A 175 14.45 15.66 7.90
CA LYS A 175 14.71 15.42 6.47
C LYS A 175 14.90 13.95 6.12
N ALA A 176 15.32 13.12 7.08
CA ALA A 176 15.69 11.73 6.84
C ALA A 176 14.54 10.86 6.30
N PRO A 177 13.30 10.88 6.84
CA PRO A 177 12.22 10.03 6.33
C PRO A 177 11.94 10.28 4.85
N ALA A 178 11.76 11.55 4.48
CA ALA A 178 11.53 11.95 3.10
C ALA A 178 12.75 11.66 2.20
N TYR A 179 13.97 11.82 2.71
CA TYR A 179 15.18 11.47 1.95
C TYR A 179 15.27 9.97 1.68
N PHE A 180 15.07 9.11 2.68
CA PHE A 180 15.16 7.65 2.51
C PHE A 180 14.06 7.11 1.60
N ILE A 181 12.84 7.62 1.73
CA ILE A 181 11.73 7.25 0.85
C ILE A 181 12.01 7.77 -0.56
N SER A 182 12.27 9.07 -0.74
CA SER A 182 12.46 9.63 -2.09
C SER A 182 13.72 9.18 -2.82
N ARG A 183 14.80 8.77 -2.14
CA ARG A 183 16.10 8.45 -2.80
C ARG A 183 15.97 7.35 -3.86
N ASN A 184 15.18 6.32 -3.62
CA ASN A 184 15.02 5.22 -4.58
C ASN A 184 14.15 5.63 -5.78
N PHE A 185 13.20 6.56 -5.58
CA PHE A 185 12.21 6.93 -6.60
C PHE A 185 12.54 8.22 -7.35
N LYS A 186 13.39 9.10 -6.80
CA LYS A 186 13.96 10.26 -7.51
C LYS A 186 14.67 9.84 -8.79
N ARG A 187 15.21 8.61 -8.85
CA ARG A 187 15.79 8.03 -10.07
C ARG A 187 14.77 7.95 -11.23
N TYR A 188 13.49 7.89 -10.91
CA TYR A 188 12.39 7.72 -11.87
C TYR A 188 11.42 8.91 -11.88
N ASP A 189 11.71 9.99 -11.14
CA ASP A 189 10.86 11.18 -11.11
C ASP A 189 11.20 12.13 -12.26
N TRP A 190 11.15 11.60 -13.48
CA TRP A 190 11.24 12.39 -14.70
C TRP A 190 9.89 13.05 -14.99
N SER A 191 9.92 14.12 -15.79
CA SER A 191 8.72 14.75 -16.36
C SER A 191 8.86 14.86 -17.88
N VAL A 192 7.72 14.87 -18.57
CA VAL A 192 7.64 15.08 -20.01
C VAL A 192 6.67 16.24 -20.24
N GLY A 193 7.21 17.37 -20.71
CA GLY A 193 6.39 18.52 -21.06
C GLY A 193 5.54 18.20 -22.29
N VAL A 194 4.22 18.33 -22.13
CA VAL A 194 3.23 18.18 -23.19
C VAL A 194 2.37 19.43 -23.19
N ASP A 195 2.23 20.05 -24.35
CA ASP A 195 1.26 21.11 -24.59
C ASP A 195 0.06 20.50 -25.35
N PRO A 196 -1.08 20.29 -24.68
CA PRO A 196 -2.28 19.76 -25.32
C PRO A 196 -2.81 20.65 -26.44
N LYS A 197 -2.52 21.96 -26.42
CA LYS A 197 -2.98 22.90 -27.44
C LYS A 197 -2.13 22.87 -28.71
N ARG A 198 -0.92 22.30 -28.65
CA ARG A 198 -0.05 22.19 -29.82
C ARG A 198 -0.72 21.26 -30.86
N PRO A 199 -0.89 21.70 -32.13
CA PRO A 199 -1.34 20.84 -33.21
C PRO A 199 -0.46 19.60 -33.35
N LYS A 200 -1.10 18.44 -33.51
CA LYS A 200 -0.43 17.16 -33.66
C LYS A 200 -0.57 16.67 -35.10
N GLY A 201 0.51 16.14 -35.65
CA GLY A 201 0.51 15.53 -36.98
C GLY A 201 -0.37 14.27 -37.05
N GLU A 202 -0.41 13.69 -38.24
CA GLU A 202 -1.04 12.38 -38.46
C GLU A 202 -0.34 11.33 -37.57
N ASP A 203 -1.16 10.52 -36.90
CA ASP A 203 -0.71 9.49 -35.95
C ASP A 203 0.17 9.98 -34.78
N GLU A 204 0.23 11.30 -34.54
CA GLU A 204 0.87 11.91 -33.37
C GLU A 204 -0.18 12.18 -32.29
N TYR A 205 0.12 11.78 -31.06
CA TYR A 205 -0.74 11.89 -29.88
C TYR A 205 0.02 12.44 -28.69
N ASP A 206 -0.68 13.14 -27.81
CA ASP A 206 -0.12 13.59 -26.54
C ASP A 206 0.24 12.42 -25.65
N VAL A 207 -0.66 11.44 -25.57
CA VAL A 207 -0.51 10.23 -24.75
C VAL A 207 -1.07 9.03 -25.52
N ILE A 208 -0.32 7.93 -25.52
CA ILE A 208 -0.80 6.63 -26.02
C ILE A 208 -0.96 5.68 -24.82
N ILE A 209 -2.09 5.01 -24.73
CA ILE A 209 -2.41 4.03 -23.69
C ILE A 209 -2.45 2.65 -24.34
N VAL A 210 -1.66 1.72 -23.81
CA VAL A 210 -1.56 0.34 -24.30
C VAL A 210 -2.38 -0.56 -23.38
N GLY A 211 -3.52 -1.06 -23.88
CA GLY A 211 -4.50 -1.86 -23.16
C GLY A 211 -5.65 -1.03 -22.60
N SER A 212 -6.88 -1.55 -22.72
CA SER A 212 -8.12 -0.87 -22.33
C SER A 212 -8.80 -1.46 -21.08
N GLY A 213 -8.03 -2.03 -20.15
CA GLY A 213 -8.52 -2.28 -18.79
C GLY A 213 -8.89 -0.97 -18.06
N ILE A 214 -9.62 -1.07 -16.95
CA ILE A 214 -10.20 0.08 -16.25
C ILE A 214 -9.16 1.14 -15.83
N GLY A 215 -7.94 0.77 -15.43
CA GLY A 215 -6.91 1.76 -15.08
C GLY A 215 -6.50 2.65 -16.26
N GLY A 216 -6.25 2.05 -17.43
CA GLY A 216 -5.99 2.78 -18.67
C GLY A 216 -7.18 3.58 -19.17
N LEU A 217 -8.40 3.04 -19.12
CA LEU A 217 -9.60 3.80 -19.51
C LEU A 217 -9.86 4.98 -18.57
N THR A 218 -9.63 4.82 -17.26
CA THR A 218 -9.71 5.89 -16.27
C THR A 218 -8.70 7.00 -16.58
N CYS A 219 -7.43 6.63 -16.80
CA CYS A 219 -6.38 7.58 -17.18
C CYS A 219 -6.73 8.32 -18.48
N GLY A 220 -7.19 7.57 -19.50
CA GLY A 220 -7.59 8.13 -20.79
C GLY A 220 -8.76 9.11 -20.67
N ALA A 221 -9.81 8.76 -19.94
CA ALA A 221 -10.99 9.61 -19.77
C ALA A 221 -10.64 10.93 -19.09
N LEU A 222 -9.84 10.90 -18.02
CA LEU A 222 -9.40 12.10 -17.31
C LEU A 222 -8.46 12.97 -18.16
N LEU A 223 -7.55 12.37 -18.93
CA LEU A 223 -6.67 13.12 -19.83
C LEU A 223 -7.44 13.76 -20.99
N SER A 224 -8.40 13.03 -21.58
CA SER A 224 -9.29 13.56 -22.61
C SER A 224 -10.16 14.71 -22.08
N LYS A 225 -10.73 14.58 -20.87
CA LYS A 225 -11.43 15.70 -20.19
C LYS A 225 -10.54 16.94 -20.08
N ARG A 226 -9.25 16.75 -19.84
CA ARG A 226 -8.24 17.83 -19.70
C ARG A 226 -7.67 18.33 -21.03
N GLY A 227 -8.24 17.89 -22.16
CA GLY A 227 -7.90 18.37 -23.51
C GLY A 227 -6.70 17.69 -24.16
N TYR A 228 -6.16 16.60 -23.58
CA TYR A 228 -5.07 15.85 -24.20
C TYR A 228 -5.61 15.02 -25.37
N LYS A 229 -4.85 14.96 -26.48
CA LYS A 229 -5.11 14.05 -27.60
C LYS A 229 -4.66 12.64 -27.23
N VAL A 230 -5.59 11.82 -26.74
CA VAL A 230 -5.35 10.45 -26.25
C VAL A 230 -5.64 9.41 -27.33
N LEU A 231 -4.79 8.38 -27.43
CA LEU A 231 -5.06 7.16 -28.18
C LEU A 231 -4.99 5.95 -27.24
N VAL A 232 -6.05 5.17 -27.17
CA VAL A 232 -6.08 3.85 -26.50
C VAL A 232 -6.01 2.75 -27.57
N LEU A 233 -5.10 1.80 -27.39
CA LEU A 233 -4.93 0.65 -28.27
C LEU A 233 -5.26 -0.63 -27.52
N GLU A 234 -6.25 -1.37 -28.01
CA GLU A 234 -6.74 -2.61 -27.42
C GLU A 234 -6.54 -3.78 -28.39
N GLN A 235 -5.96 -4.88 -27.91
CA GLN A 235 -5.72 -6.07 -28.72
C GLN A 235 -7.00 -6.87 -29.00
N HIS A 236 -7.94 -6.87 -28.06
CA HIS A 236 -9.18 -7.61 -28.13
C HIS A 236 -10.22 -6.89 -29.00
N TYR A 237 -11.32 -7.56 -29.34
CA TYR A 237 -12.41 -6.97 -30.13
C TYR A 237 -13.35 -6.07 -29.32
N GLN A 238 -13.14 -5.95 -28.01
CA GLN A 238 -13.91 -5.11 -27.10
C GLN A 238 -13.00 -4.60 -25.99
N VAL A 239 -13.41 -3.52 -25.32
CA VAL A 239 -12.65 -2.91 -24.23
C VAL A 239 -12.95 -3.56 -22.88
N GLY A 240 -12.15 -3.26 -21.85
CA GLY A 240 -12.47 -3.55 -20.45
C GLY A 240 -11.57 -4.57 -19.75
N GLY A 241 -10.86 -5.42 -20.49
CA GLY A 241 -10.05 -6.50 -19.90
C GLY A 241 -10.89 -7.44 -19.04
N TYR A 242 -10.51 -7.63 -17.77
CA TYR A 242 -11.32 -8.40 -16.79
C TYR A 242 -12.68 -7.74 -16.46
N CYS A 243 -12.84 -6.43 -16.70
CA CYS A 243 -14.11 -5.73 -16.60
C CYS A 243 -14.85 -5.78 -17.94
N SER A 244 -15.16 -7.00 -18.38
CA SER A 244 -15.86 -7.23 -19.64
C SER A 244 -16.91 -8.32 -19.48
N SER A 245 -17.88 -8.34 -20.39
CA SER A 245 -18.96 -9.32 -20.40
C SER A 245 -19.04 -10.01 -21.75
N PHE A 246 -19.66 -11.19 -21.80
CA PHE A 246 -19.95 -11.90 -23.04
C PHE A 246 -21.36 -12.47 -23.01
N MET A 247 -21.92 -12.71 -24.20
CA MET A 247 -23.28 -13.22 -24.36
C MET A 247 -23.29 -14.62 -24.98
N ARG A 248 -24.14 -15.51 -24.44
CA ARG A 248 -24.42 -16.85 -24.99
C ARG A 248 -25.91 -17.16 -24.91
N ARG A 249 -26.54 -17.41 -26.07
CA ARG A 249 -27.97 -17.79 -26.18
C ARG A 249 -28.92 -16.89 -25.36
N GLY A 250 -28.67 -15.59 -25.36
CA GLY A 250 -29.49 -14.59 -24.63
C GLY A 250 -29.12 -14.38 -23.15
N PHE A 251 -28.15 -15.10 -22.61
CA PHE A 251 -27.61 -14.87 -21.26
C PHE A 251 -26.32 -14.05 -21.34
N ILE A 252 -26.14 -13.10 -20.42
CA ILE A 252 -24.96 -12.26 -20.29
C ILE A 252 -24.19 -12.67 -19.03
N PHE A 253 -22.88 -12.84 -19.18
CA PHE A 253 -21.97 -13.22 -18.10
C PHE A 253 -20.80 -12.25 -18.01
N ASN A 254 -20.37 -11.92 -16.80
CA ASN A 254 -19.14 -11.15 -16.58
C ASN A 254 -17.93 -12.07 -16.61
N THR A 255 -16.79 -11.56 -17.08
CA THR A 255 -15.55 -12.35 -17.19
C THR A 255 -14.68 -12.33 -15.94
N GLY A 256 -14.98 -11.47 -14.96
CA GLY A 256 -14.21 -11.39 -13.71
C GLY A 256 -14.72 -10.38 -12.68
N VAL A 257 -15.41 -9.31 -13.08
CA VAL A 257 -15.93 -8.30 -12.14
C VAL A 257 -17.35 -8.64 -11.73
N GLU A 258 -17.52 -9.07 -10.48
CA GLU A 258 -18.81 -9.41 -9.88
C GLU A 258 -19.15 -8.54 -8.66
N ASP A 259 -18.15 -7.87 -8.08
CA ASP A 259 -18.32 -6.96 -6.96
C ASP A 259 -17.33 -5.80 -7.03
N VAL A 260 -17.80 -4.60 -6.69
CA VAL A 260 -17.06 -3.33 -6.84
C VAL A 260 -17.20 -2.48 -5.57
N SER A 261 -16.07 -2.22 -4.92
CA SER A 261 -15.91 -1.20 -3.88
C SER A 261 -15.60 0.18 -4.48
N GLY A 262 -15.49 1.21 -3.64
CA GLY A 262 -15.17 2.58 -4.04
C GLY A 262 -16.37 3.45 -4.40
N LEU A 263 -17.60 3.02 -4.10
CA LEU A 263 -18.85 3.65 -4.54
C LEU A 263 -19.65 4.37 -3.42
N TRP A 264 -19.09 4.47 -2.20
CA TRP A 264 -19.59 5.39 -1.16
C TRP A 264 -19.18 6.84 -1.48
N GLU A 265 -19.65 7.80 -0.68
CA GLU A 265 -19.50 9.25 -0.94
C GLU A 265 -18.05 9.70 -1.19
N ARG A 266 -17.08 9.17 -0.44
CA ARG A 266 -15.64 9.48 -0.56
C ARG A 266 -14.84 8.46 -1.37
N GLY A 267 -15.51 7.53 -2.03
CA GLY A 267 -14.87 6.42 -2.73
C GLY A 267 -14.19 6.86 -4.03
N PRO A 268 -13.04 6.25 -4.41
CA PRO A 268 -12.32 6.56 -5.65
C PRO A 268 -13.14 6.40 -6.93
N VAL A 269 -14.04 5.40 -6.96
CA VAL A 269 -14.91 5.17 -8.11
C VAL A 269 -15.99 6.26 -8.16
N SER A 270 -16.61 6.61 -7.03
CA SER A 270 -17.52 7.77 -6.95
C SER A 270 -16.84 9.06 -7.39
N TYR A 271 -15.59 9.30 -6.95
CA TYR A 271 -14.82 10.46 -7.37
C TYR A 271 -14.62 10.49 -8.90
N LEU A 272 -14.23 9.35 -9.49
CA LEU A 272 -14.12 9.25 -10.95
C LEU A 272 -15.44 9.57 -11.65
N LEU A 273 -16.55 8.97 -11.21
CA LEU A 273 -17.85 9.20 -11.82
C LEU A 273 -18.25 10.68 -11.74
N ASN A 274 -18.08 11.30 -10.57
CA ASN A 274 -18.35 12.73 -10.37
C ASN A 274 -17.46 13.60 -11.26
N GLU A 275 -16.16 13.29 -11.36
CA GLU A 275 -15.25 13.98 -12.26
C GLU A 275 -15.69 13.87 -13.73
N LEU A 276 -16.29 12.77 -14.13
CA LEU A 276 -16.78 12.58 -15.49
C LEU A 276 -18.25 13.01 -15.68
N GLY A 277 -18.93 13.48 -14.63
CA GLY A 277 -20.36 13.82 -14.69
C GLY A 277 -21.26 12.62 -14.94
N LEU A 278 -20.86 11.42 -14.49
CA LEU A 278 -21.58 10.17 -14.65
C LEU A 278 -22.38 9.82 -13.38
N SER A 279 -23.59 9.29 -13.56
CA SER A 279 -24.44 8.88 -12.44
C SER A 279 -24.05 7.50 -11.90
N ARG A 280 -23.76 7.42 -10.60
CA ARG A 280 -23.53 6.17 -9.89
C ARG A 280 -24.73 5.23 -10.00
N ASP A 281 -25.93 5.75 -9.72
CA ASP A 281 -27.14 4.94 -9.61
C ASP A 281 -27.64 4.45 -10.98
N GLU A 282 -27.21 5.07 -12.08
CA GLU A 282 -27.49 4.57 -13.44
C GLU A 282 -26.57 3.41 -13.84
N LEU A 283 -25.34 3.40 -13.31
CA LEU A 283 -24.29 2.45 -13.68
C LEU A 283 -24.16 1.28 -12.72
N PHE A 284 -24.55 1.45 -11.45
CA PHE A 284 -24.31 0.45 -10.41
C PHE A 284 -25.57 0.16 -9.58
N VAL A 285 -25.64 -1.06 -9.06
CA VAL A 285 -26.66 -1.53 -8.12
C VAL A 285 -25.97 -2.23 -6.96
N ARG A 286 -26.49 -2.10 -5.74
CA ARG A 286 -25.87 -2.73 -4.57
C ARG A 286 -26.10 -4.25 -4.58
N ASN A 287 -25.05 -5.02 -4.28
CA ASN A 287 -25.12 -6.47 -4.17
C ASN A 287 -25.83 -6.88 -2.86
N ARG A 288 -26.62 -7.95 -2.92
CA ARG A 288 -27.06 -8.69 -1.73
C ARG A 288 -26.10 -9.86 -1.52
N VAL A 289 -25.54 -10.00 -0.32
CA VAL A 289 -24.48 -10.98 -0.05
C VAL A 289 -24.89 -11.94 1.07
N ARG A 290 -24.62 -13.22 0.85
CA ARG A 290 -24.73 -14.29 1.84
C ARG A 290 -23.39 -14.98 2.04
N PHE A 291 -23.07 -15.32 3.29
CA PHE A 291 -22.00 -16.25 3.63
C PHE A 291 -22.60 -17.58 4.08
N ILE A 292 -21.99 -18.68 3.65
CA ILE A 292 -22.24 -20.01 4.21
C ILE A 292 -21.01 -20.39 5.02
N PHE A 293 -21.21 -20.55 6.32
CA PHE A 293 -20.14 -20.86 7.26
C PHE A 293 -20.64 -21.84 8.33
N ARG A 294 -19.96 -22.97 8.45
CA ARG A 294 -20.30 -24.11 9.32
C ARG A 294 -21.76 -24.55 9.15
N GLY A 295 -22.22 -24.61 7.89
CA GLY A 295 -23.59 -24.96 7.54
C GLY A 295 -24.65 -23.91 7.87
N ARG A 296 -24.28 -22.74 8.40
CA ARG A 296 -25.19 -21.61 8.65
C ARG A 296 -25.18 -20.65 7.47
N GLU A 297 -26.36 -20.15 7.13
CA GLU A 297 -26.53 -19.04 6.18
C GLU A 297 -26.52 -17.70 6.93
N ILE A 298 -25.70 -16.76 6.47
CA ILE A 298 -25.51 -15.45 7.07
C ILE A 298 -25.78 -14.41 5.99
N ASP A 299 -26.97 -13.82 6.00
CA ASP A 299 -27.35 -12.74 5.09
C ASP A 299 -26.88 -11.39 5.63
N VAL A 300 -26.17 -10.63 4.80
CA VAL A 300 -25.56 -9.35 5.19
C VAL A 300 -26.20 -8.21 4.41
N ASP A 301 -26.99 -7.39 5.13
CA ASP A 301 -27.66 -6.23 4.55
C ASP A 301 -26.83 -4.95 4.67
N ASN A 302 -26.31 -4.69 5.87
CA ASN A 302 -25.52 -3.51 6.20
C ASN A 302 -24.62 -3.80 7.42
N LEU A 303 -23.77 -2.84 7.75
CA LEU A 303 -22.80 -2.96 8.84
C LEU A 303 -23.47 -3.27 10.19
N GLU A 304 -24.53 -2.54 10.56
CA GLU A 304 -25.24 -2.73 11.83
C GLU A 304 -25.84 -4.14 11.94
N GLY A 305 -26.47 -4.61 10.86
CA GLY A 305 -27.01 -5.97 10.76
C GLY A 305 -25.92 -7.02 10.87
N PHE A 306 -24.76 -6.79 10.23
CA PHE A 306 -23.64 -7.71 10.31
C PHE A 306 -23.06 -7.79 11.72
N ILE A 307 -22.82 -6.63 12.36
CA ILE A 307 -22.35 -6.55 13.75
C ILE A 307 -23.32 -7.27 14.70
N ARG A 308 -24.64 -7.08 14.51
CA ARG A 308 -25.66 -7.79 15.30
C ARG A 308 -25.55 -9.30 15.14
N ILE A 309 -25.50 -9.80 13.90
CA ILE A 309 -25.41 -11.25 13.64
C ILE A 309 -24.11 -11.83 14.24
N LEU A 310 -22.97 -11.15 14.05
CA LEU A 310 -21.71 -11.57 14.66
C LEU A 310 -21.79 -11.59 16.19
N SER A 311 -22.40 -10.57 16.80
CA SER A 311 -22.58 -10.49 18.26
C SER A 311 -23.49 -11.58 18.81
N GLU A 312 -24.50 -12.02 18.03
CA GLU A 312 -25.38 -13.14 18.38
C GLU A 312 -24.66 -14.48 18.24
N MET A 313 -23.78 -14.61 17.23
CA MET A 313 -22.97 -15.82 17.01
C MET A 313 -21.82 -15.98 18.01
N PHE A 314 -21.23 -14.86 18.45
CA PHE A 314 -20.06 -14.79 19.31
C PHE A 314 -20.30 -13.84 20.51
N PRO A 315 -21.23 -14.19 21.42
CA PRO A 315 -21.64 -13.28 22.50
C PRO A 315 -20.52 -12.92 23.47
N GLU A 316 -19.51 -13.78 23.62
CA GLU A 316 -18.33 -13.55 24.47
C GLU A 316 -17.41 -12.45 23.93
N GLU A 317 -17.44 -12.17 22.61
CA GLU A 317 -16.60 -11.16 21.95
C GLU A 317 -17.43 -9.97 21.46
N ARG A 318 -18.66 -9.80 21.96
CA ARG A 318 -19.60 -8.76 21.53
C ARG A 318 -18.97 -7.37 21.57
N ASP A 319 -18.39 -6.98 22.71
CA ASP A 319 -17.82 -5.63 22.87
C ASP A 319 -16.61 -5.41 21.94
N ASP A 320 -15.80 -6.46 21.75
CA ASP A 320 -14.65 -6.43 20.84
C ASP A 320 -15.07 -6.34 19.36
N ILE A 321 -16.21 -6.92 18.98
CA ILE A 321 -16.77 -6.77 17.63
C ILE A 321 -17.08 -5.29 17.35
N TYR A 322 -17.78 -4.61 18.28
CA TYR A 322 -18.05 -3.19 18.13
C TYR A 322 -16.74 -2.37 18.09
N ALA A 323 -15.79 -2.68 18.97
CA ALA A 323 -14.51 -1.99 19.02
C ALA A 323 -13.69 -2.16 17.72
N PHE A 324 -13.69 -3.36 17.13
CA PHE A 324 -13.00 -3.65 15.87
C PHE A 324 -13.57 -2.82 14.71
N PHE A 325 -14.89 -2.79 14.55
CA PHE A 325 -15.51 -2.05 13.45
C PHE A 325 -15.41 -0.52 13.65
N ASP A 326 -15.45 -0.03 14.88
CA ASP A 326 -15.18 1.38 15.20
C ASP A 326 -13.72 1.75 14.85
N GLU A 327 -12.75 0.92 15.24
CA GLU A 327 -11.33 1.11 14.88
C GLU A 327 -11.11 1.04 13.37
N ALA A 328 -11.74 0.07 12.70
CA ALA A 328 -11.65 -0.07 11.25
C ALA A 328 -12.24 1.15 10.53
N MET A 329 -13.39 1.67 10.97
CA MET A 329 -14.01 2.86 10.41
C MET A 329 -13.12 4.10 10.57
N LYS A 330 -12.52 4.30 11.75
CA LYS A 330 -11.55 5.40 11.97
C LYS A 330 -10.33 5.29 11.06
N ALA A 331 -9.73 4.11 10.96
CA ALA A 331 -8.61 3.86 10.06
C ALA A 331 -9.00 4.06 8.59
N TYR A 332 -10.21 3.64 8.22
CA TYR A 332 -10.74 3.82 6.87
C TYR A 332 -10.90 5.30 6.53
N ASP A 333 -11.55 6.06 7.40
CA ASP A 333 -11.76 7.50 7.22
C ASP A 333 -10.43 8.25 7.15
N GLU A 334 -9.44 7.85 7.93
CA GLU A 334 -8.09 8.41 7.86
C GLU A 334 -7.37 8.08 6.54
N CYS A 335 -7.55 6.88 5.98
CA CYS A 335 -7.02 6.51 4.67
C CYS A 335 -7.52 7.47 3.57
N TYR A 336 -8.80 7.84 3.64
CA TYR A 336 -9.51 8.66 2.66
C TYR A 336 -9.74 10.11 3.16
N LYS A 337 -8.88 10.61 4.06
CA LYS A 337 -8.98 11.98 4.61
C LYS A 337 -8.37 13.04 3.69
N ASP A 338 -7.22 12.77 3.08
CA ASP A 338 -6.46 13.74 2.28
C ASP A 338 -6.72 13.63 0.77
N LEU A 339 -8.00 13.62 0.36
CA LEU A 339 -8.41 13.36 -1.02
C LEU A 339 -8.34 14.60 -1.94
N ILE A 340 -7.27 15.38 -1.88
CA ILE A 340 -7.08 16.55 -2.76
C ILE A 340 -7.14 16.16 -4.25
N TYR A 341 -6.75 14.94 -4.59
CA TYR A 341 -6.81 14.36 -5.95
C TYR A 341 -7.81 13.20 -6.07
N GLY A 342 -8.73 13.09 -5.11
CA GLY A 342 -9.79 12.07 -5.09
C GLY A 342 -9.37 10.66 -4.68
N VAL A 343 -8.08 10.44 -4.40
CA VAL A 343 -7.53 9.11 -4.08
C VAL A 343 -6.43 9.18 -3.02
N PRO A 344 -6.25 8.12 -2.21
CA PRO A 344 -5.09 8.00 -1.34
C PRO A 344 -3.80 7.90 -2.16
N LEU A 345 -2.72 8.51 -1.65
CA LEU A 345 -1.43 8.53 -2.29
C LEU A 345 -0.41 7.66 -1.54
N PRO A 346 0.49 6.94 -2.24
CA PRO A 346 1.60 6.26 -1.60
C PRO A 346 2.60 7.29 -1.02
N ALA A 347 3.43 6.85 -0.08
CA ALA A 347 4.33 7.72 0.69
C ALA A 347 5.24 8.60 -0.19
N GLU A 348 5.69 8.09 -1.33
CA GLU A 348 6.50 8.80 -2.31
C GLU A 348 5.76 10.01 -2.89
N LEU A 349 4.48 9.82 -3.21
CA LEU A 349 3.63 10.87 -3.77
C LEU A 349 3.15 11.85 -2.70
N ILE A 350 2.92 11.40 -1.46
CA ILE A 350 2.67 12.31 -0.33
C ILE A 350 3.84 13.30 -0.20
N ALA A 351 5.08 12.81 -0.19
CA ALA A 351 6.26 13.67 -0.09
C ALA A 351 6.42 14.61 -1.30
N LYS A 352 6.13 14.13 -2.52
CA LYS A 352 6.25 14.90 -3.75
C LYS A 352 5.19 16.01 -3.84
N VAL A 353 3.94 15.68 -3.51
CA VAL A 353 2.76 16.51 -3.79
C VAL A 353 2.45 17.44 -2.61
N PHE A 354 2.54 16.94 -1.38
CA PHE A 354 2.22 17.70 -0.17
C PHE A 354 3.47 18.16 0.60
N GLY A 355 4.65 17.72 0.17
CA GLY A 355 5.93 18.06 0.78
C GLY A 355 6.35 17.08 1.88
N SER A 356 7.66 17.06 2.16
CA SER A 356 8.28 16.15 3.12
C SER A 356 7.74 16.27 4.56
N LYS A 357 7.21 17.43 4.93
CA LYS A 357 6.61 17.65 6.25
C LYS A 357 5.33 16.85 6.43
N LYS A 358 4.46 16.80 5.41
CA LYS A 358 3.22 16.01 5.45
C LYS A 358 3.51 14.53 5.70
N LEU A 359 4.54 13.98 5.04
CA LEU A 359 4.96 12.60 5.25
C LEU A 359 5.49 12.35 6.68
N LEU A 360 6.23 13.30 7.25
CA LEU A 360 6.72 13.22 8.63
C LEU A 360 5.55 13.24 9.64
N ASP A 361 4.58 14.11 9.41
CA ASP A 361 3.41 14.31 10.28
C ASP A 361 2.32 13.24 10.04
N TYR A 362 2.44 12.41 9.00
CA TYR A 362 1.41 11.44 8.58
C TYR A 362 0.98 10.47 9.71
N PRO A 363 1.87 9.80 10.46
CA PRO A 363 1.43 8.94 11.57
C PRO A 363 0.72 9.69 12.70
N LYS A 364 1.01 10.99 12.89
CA LYS A 364 0.32 11.82 13.88
C LYS A 364 -1.07 12.26 13.38
N GLU A 365 -1.20 12.52 12.08
CA GLU A 365 -2.45 12.97 11.45
C GLU A 365 -3.39 11.83 11.07
N HIS A 366 -2.85 10.60 10.96
CA HIS A 366 -3.51 9.35 10.59
C HIS A 366 -3.10 8.18 11.53
N PRO A 367 -3.23 8.33 12.86
CA PRO A 367 -2.76 7.33 13.82
C PRO A 367 -3.38 5.94 13.64
N HIS A 368 -4.69 5.86 13.36
CA HIS A 368 -5.39 4.60 13.17
C HIS A 368 -4.96 3.95 11.86
N PHE A 369 -5.01 4.65 10.73
CA PHE A 369 -4.59 4.07 9.46
C PHE A 369 -3.12 3.66 9.46
N TYR A 370 -2.25 4.45 10.10
CA TYR A 370 -0.83 4.12 10.18
C TYR A 370 -0.57 2.88 11.05
N ASP A 371 -1.38 2.63 12.09
CA ASP A 371 -1.33 1.38 12.85
C ASP A 371 -1.65 0.17 11.95
N TRP A 372 -2.71 0.25 11.13
CA TRP A 372 -3.05 -0.78 10.15
C TRP A 372 -1.97 -0.96 9.07
N MET A 373 -1.30 0.10 8.63
CA MET A 373 -0.21 0.01 7.63
C MET A 373 1.00 -0.79 8.12
N ASN A 374 1.19 -0.94 9.43
CA ASN A 374 2.36 -1.57 10.03
C ASN A 374 2.11 -3.01 10.54
N LYS A 375 0.94 -3.59 10.24
CA LYS A 375 0.53 -4.92 10.70
C LYS A 375 0.06 -5.79 9.54
N THR A 376 0.07 -7.08 9.79
CA THR A 376 -0.67 -8.08 9.01
C THR A 376 -2.13 -8.10 9.44
N TYR A 377 -3.04 -8.57 8.58
CA TYR A 377 -4.45 -8.65 8.94
C TYR A 377 -4.68 -9.62 10.09
N LYS A 378 -3.90 -10.72 10.15
CA LYS A 378 -3.89 -11.62 11.32
C LYS A 378 -3.56 -10.88 12.62
N GLU A 379 -2.47 -10.13 12.66
CA GLU A 379 -2.10 -9.35 13.84
C GLU A 379 -3.23 -8.38 14.25
N LYS A 380 -3.90 -7.77 13.26
CA LYS A 380 -5.00 -6.85 13.56
C LYS A 380 -6.23 -7.57 14.10
N LEU A 381 -6.54 -8.77 13.62
CA LEU A 381 -7.64 -9.59 14.15
C LEU A 381 -7.32 -10.14 15.55
N ASP A 382 -6.06 -10.53 15.81
CA ASP A 382 -5.61 -11.03 17.10
C ASP A 382 -5.60 -9.95 18.21
N GLU A 383 -5.65 -8.66 17.86
CA GLU A 383 -5.79 -7.55 18.83
C GLU A 383 -7.17 -7.46 19.46
N PHE A 384 -8.20 -7.93 18.74
CA PHE A 384 -9.60 -7.82 19.17
C PHE A 384 -10.19 -9.16 19.52
N PHE A 385 -9.74 -10.24 18.88
CA PHE A 385 -10.43 -11.53 18.95
C PHE A 385 -9.51 -12.65 19.40
N SER A 386 -10.08 -13.57 20.14
CA SER A 386 -9.53 -14.87 20.52
C SER A 386 -10.18 -16.02 19.72
N ASN A 387 -11.44 -15.86 19.30
CA ASN A 387 -12.21 -16.89 18.62
C ASN A 387 -11.78 -17.05 17.14
N ASP A 388 -11.28 -18.21 16.77
CA ASP A 388 -10.78 -18.47 15.41
C ASP A 388 -11.91 -18.51 14.35
N ASP A 389 -13.15 -18.84 14.73
CA ASP A 389 -14.27 -18.85 13.80
C ASP A 389 -14.72 -17.44 13.43
N LEU A 390 -14.75 -16.52 14.40
CA LEU A 390 -15.01 -15.10 14.12
C LEU A 390 -13.93 -14.53 13.19
N LYS A 391 -12.65 -14.81 13.48
CA LYS A 391 -11.53 -14.40 12.62
C LYS A 391 -11.67 -14.97 11.20
N THR A 392 -12.06 -16.24 11.07
CA THR A 392 -12.27 -16.90 9.78
C THR A 392 -13.40 -16.24 8.99
N LEU A 393 -14.50 -15.89 9.66
CA LEU A 393 -15.62 -15.20 9.02
C LEU A 393 -15.23 -13.77 8.59
N LEU A 394 -14.47 -13.04 9.39
CA LEU A 394 -13.93 -11.72 9.00
C LEU A 394 -12.89 -11.80 7.87
N CYS A 395 -12.33 -12.98 7.63
CA CYS A 395 -11.45 -13.28 6.50
C CYS A 395 -12.19 -13.76 5.23
N ALA A 396 -13.53 -13.84 5.25
CA ALA A 396 -14.34 -14.41 4.17
C ALA A 396 -14.03 -13.83 2.78
N LEU A 397 -13.73 -12.54 2.70
CA LEU A 397 -13.44 -11.85 1.44
C LEU A 397 -11.94 -11.73 1.12
N LEU A 398 -11.03 -12.39 1.86
CA LEU A 398 -9.60 -12.41 1.51
C LEU A 398 -9.31 -13.04 0.13
N GLY A 399 -10.28 -13.76 -0.45
CA GLY A 399 -10.25 -14.15 -1.87
C GLY A 399 -10.04 -12.97 -2.82
N TYR A 400 -10.44 -11.74 -2.44
CA TYR A 400 -10.20 -10.52 -3.21
C TYR A 400 -8.74 -10.05 -3.21
N LEU A 401 -7.93 -10.58 -2.29
CA LEU A 401 -6.50 -10.32 -2.23
C LEU A 401 -5.68 -11.53 -2.69
N GLY A 402 -6.22 -12.75 -2.53
CA GLY A 402 -5.57 -14.00 -2.91
C GLY A 402 -4.41 -14.39 -1.97
N THR A 403 -4.46 -13.93 -0.72
CA THR A 403 -3.42 -14.12 0.31
C THR A 403 -4.02 -14.59 1.63
N LYS A 404 -3.19 -15.22 2.46
CA LYS A 404 -3.57 -15.61 3.83
C LYS A 404 -3.51 -14.41 4.79
N PRO A 405 -4.25 -14.40 5.92
CA PRO A 405 -4.29 -13.25 6.82
C PRO A 405 -2.93 -12.88 7.42
N GLU A 406 -2.04 -13.84 7.66
CA GLU A 406 -0.66 -13.63 8.15
C GLU A 406 0.29 -13.03 7.11
N GLU A 407 -0.06 -13.12 5.82
CA GLU A 407 0.71 -12.57 4.71
C GLU A 407 0.08 -11.28 4.17
N THR A 408 -1.16 -10.97 4.56
CA THR A 408 -1.92 -9.84 4.04
C THR A 408 -1.60 -8.57 4.82
N PRO A 409 -1.15 -7.47 4.19
CA PRO A 409 -1.06 -6.18 4.87
C PRO A 409 -2.44 -5.77 5.41
N ALA A 410 -2.54 -5.38 6.69
CA ALA A 410 -3.84 -5.04 7.28
C ALA A 410 -4.46 -3.83 6.57
N SER A 411 -3.66 -2.86 6.12
CA SER A 411 -4.14 -1.75 5.28
C SER A 411 -4.79 -2.21 3.98
N SER A 412 -4.27 -3.25 3.32
CA SER A 412 -4.89 -3.83 2.13
C SER A 412 -6.20 -4.54 2.46
N ALA A 413 -6.25 -5.30 3.56
CA ALA A 413 -7.48 -5.91 4.05
C ALA A 413 -8.53 -4.86 4.43
N LEU A 414 -8.12 -3.75 5.05
CA LEU A 414 -9.00 -2.63 5.38
C LEU A 414 -9.71 -2.09 4.12
N THR A 415 -8.95 -1.89 3.03
CA THR A 415 -9.49 -1.33 1.79
C THR A 415 -10.19 -2.33 0.87
N ALA A 416 -9.81 -3.61 0.89
CA ALA A 416 -10.30 -4.63 -0.06
C ALA A 416 -11.17 -5.73 0.56
N VAL A 417 -11.31 -5.75 1.89
CA VAL A 417 -12.14 -6.73 2.63
C VAL A 417 -13.08 -5.98 3.56
N VAL A 418 -12.54 -5.25 4.54
CA VAL A 418 -13.35 -4.60 5.58
C VAL A 418 -14.25 -3.52 5.00
N SER A 419 -13.80 -2.81 3.96
CA SER A 419 -14.61 -1.83 3.22
C SER A 419 -15.93 -2.38 2.69
N TYR A 420 -15.99 -3.67 2.31
CA TYR A 420 -17.23 -4.31 1.86
C TYR A 420 -18.20 -4.53 3.02
N TYR A 421 -17.72 -4.80 4.23
CA TYR A 421 -18.57 -4.85 5.42
C TYR A 421 -19.06 -3.46 5.82
N LEU A 422 -18.22 -2.44 5.68
CA LEU A 422 -18.55 -1.05 6.05
C LEU A 422 -19.55 -0.41 5.07
N TYR A 423 -19.30 -0.52 3.76
CA TYR A 423 -20.00 0.25 2.72
C TYR A 423 -20.77 -0.60 1.71
N GLY A 424 -20.60 -1.93 1.75
CA GLY A 424 -21.19 -2.85 0.78
C GLY A 424 -20.46 -2.87 -0.55
N GLY A 425 -20.78 -3.89 -1.33
CA GLY A 425 -20.32 -4.08 -2.70
C GLY A 425 -21.40 -3.75 -3.73
N TYR A 426 -20.99 -3.41 -4.95
CA TYR A 426 -21.88 -3.02 -6.03
C TYR A 426 -21.57 -3.78 -7.33
N PHE A 427 -22.62 -4.01 -8.10
CA PHE A 427 -22.59 -4.65 -9.40
C PHE A 427 -22.83 -3.65 -10.53
N PRO A 428 -22.09 -3.71 -11.65
CA PRO A 428 -22.36 -2.86 -12.82
C PRO A 428 -23.66 -3.25 -13.52
N LYS A 429 -24.66 -2.37 -13.54
CA LYS A 429 -25.94 -2.57 -14.27
C LYS A 429 -25.66 -2.80 -15.75
N GLY A 430 -26.33 -3.76 -16.38
CA GLY A 430 -26.07 -4.20 -17.76
C GLY A 430 -24.80 -5.04 -17.93
N GLY A 431 -24.15 -5.42 -16.82
CA GLY A 431 -22.92 -6.21 -16.80
C GLY A 431 -21.66 -5.34 -16.83
N ALA A 432 -20.52 -5.95 -16.49
CA ALA A 432 -19.21 -5.31 -16.40
C ALA A 432 -18.82 -4.54 -17.68
N GLN A 433 -19.21 -5.04 -18.87
CA GLN A 433 -18.93 -4.38 -20.15
C GLN A 433 -19.44 -2.94 -20.20
N ARG A 434 -20.61 -2.64 -19.61
CA ARG A 434 -21.22 -1.30 -19.68
C ARG A 434 -20.35 -0.24 -19.02
N PHE A 435 -19.65 -0.58 -17.94
CA PHE A 435 -18.76 0.36 -17.28
C PHE A 435 -17.55 0.70 -18.16
N ALA A 436 -16.91 -0.32 -18.76
CA ALA A 436 -15.81 -0.12 -19.69
C ALA A 436 -16.24 0.69 -20.94
N ASP A 437 -17.41 0.38 -21.51
CA ASP A 437 -17.96 1.09 -22.66
C ASP A 437 -18.28 2.55 -22.33
N THR A 438 -18.77 2.83 -21.11
CA THR A 438 -19.03 4.20 -20.66
C THR A 438 -17.76 5.04 -20.65
N LEU A 439 -16.65 4.50 -20.10
CA LEU A 439 -15.36 5.19 -20.10
C LEU A 439 -14.80 5.35 -21.52
N LYS A 440 -14.93 4.34 -22.37
CA LYS A 440 -14.57 4.43 -23.80
C LYS A 440 -15.33 5.56 -24.49
N ASN A 441 -16.65 5.58 -24.36
CA ASN A 441 -17.52 6.58 -25.00
C ASN A 441 -17.19 7.99 -24.49
N TYR A 442 -16.84 8.12 -23.20
CA TYR A 442 -16.37 9.38 -22.64
C TYR A 442 -15.08 9.86 -23.31
N ILE A 443 -14.09 8.97 -23.50
CA ILE A 443 -12.84 9.29 -24.21
C ILE A 443 -13.14 9.78 -25.64
N GLU A 444 -13.97 9.05 -26.38
CA GLU A 444 -14.29 9.36 -27.78
C GLU A 444 -15.07 10.68 -27.93
N SER A 445 -16.03 10.95 -27.04
CA SER A 445 -16.77 12.21 -27.02
C SER A 445 -15.93 13.43 -26.64
N HIS A 446 -14.78 13.22 -25.99
CA HIS A 446 -13.82 14.27 -25.63
C HIS A 446 -12.58 14.27 -26.56
N GLY A 447 -12.73 13.78 -27.80
CA GLY A 447 -11.72 13.89 -28.85
C GLY A 447 -10.56 12.88 -28.76
N GLY A 448 -10.58 11.98 -27.79
CA GLY A 448 -9.70 10.82 -27.76
C GLY A 448 -10.13 9.76 -28.79
N LYS A 449 -9.26 8.76 -29.01
CA LYS A 449 -9.56 7.62 -29.89
C LYS A 449 -9.33 6.31 -29.17
N VAL A 450 -10.23 5.34 -29.34
CA VAL A 450 -10.07 3.98 -28.81
C VAL A 450 -10.13 2.98 -29.97
N LEU A 451 -9.01 2.33 -30.26
CA LEU A 451 -8.91 1.37 -31.36
C LEU A 451 -8.82 -0.07 -30.83
N ILE A 452 -9.87 -0.85 -31.09
CA ILE A 452 -9.94 -2.29 -30.80
C ILE A 452 -9.28 -3.11 -31.90
N ARG A 453 -8.86 -4.35 -31.62
CA ARG A 453 -8.10 -5.23 -32.54
C ARG A 453 -6.76 -4.63 -33.01
N HIS A 454 -6.19 -3.73 -32.23
CA HIS A 454 -4.90 -3.08 -32.48
C HIS A 454 -3.90 -3.54 -31.42
N ARG A 455 -3.42 -4.78 -31.55
CA ARG A 455 -2.37 -5.32 -30.67
C ARG A 455 -1.08 -4.53 -30.87
N VAL A 456 -0.56 -3.95 -29.79
CA VAL A 456 0.75 -3.30 -29.80
C VAL A 456 1.84 -4.35 -29.84
N ASP A 457 2.70 -4.28 -30.85
CA ASP A 457 3.82 -5.21 -31.01
C ASP A 457 5.06 -4.74 -30.24
N LYS A 458 5.25 -3.41 -30.14
CA LYS A 458 6.44 -2.83 -29.52
C LYS A 458 6.21 -1.40 -29.04
N ILE A 459 6.78 -1.04 -27.90
CA ILE A 459 6.98 0.34 -27.47
C ILE A 459 8.34 0.81 -27.99
N ILE A 460 8.35 1.89 -28.76
CA ILE A 460 9.56 2.38 -29.43
C ILE A 460 10.37 3.23 -28.46
N ILE A 461 11.60 2.77 -28.16
CA ILE A 461 12.51 3.39 -27.20
C ILE A 461 13.78 3.87 -27.90
N GLU A 462 14.13 5.13 -27.68
CA GLU A 462 15.39 5.76 -28.13
C GLU A 462 16.03 6.49 -26.95
N ASN A 463 17.32 6.25 -26.67
CA ASN A 463 18.05 6.89 -25.57
C ASN A 463 17.32 6.80 -24.20
N ARG A 464 16.67 5.66 -23.93
CA ARG A 464 15.83 5.41 -22.73
C ARG A 464 14.62 6.36 -22.60
N GLU A 465 14.17 6.93 -23.71
CA GLU A 465 12.93 7.69 -23.79
C GLU A 465 11.93 7.02 -24.74
N VAL A 466 10.64 7.17 -24.44
CA VAL A 466 9.55 6.76 -25.33
C VAL A 466 9.48 7.66 -26.58
N ARG A 467 9.21 7.04 -27.73
CA ARG A 467 8.93 7.72 -29.01
C ARG A 467 7.59 7.36 -29.63
N GLY A 468 6.94 6.32 -29.13
CA GLY A 468 5.64 5.87 -29.61
C GLY A 468 5.48 4.37 -29.50
N VAL A 469 4.56 3.82 -30.29
CA VAL A 469 4.28 2.38 -30.37
C VAL A 469 4.12 1.92 -31.81
N LYS A 470 4.43 0.64 -32.05
CA LYS A 470 4.24 -0.04 -33.33
C LYS A 470 3.06 -1.01 -33.25
N VAL A 471 2.20 -0.96 -34.27
CA VAL A 471 1.05 -1.87 -34.47
C VAL A 471 1.08 -2.33 -35.93
N GLY A 472 1.44 -3.58 -36.19
CA GLY A 472 1.69 -4.10 -37.53
C GLY A 472 2.74 -3.25 -38.26
N ASN A 473 2.37 -2.69 -39.41
CA ASN A 473 3.23 -1.81 -40.19
C ASN A 473 3.09 -0.32 -39.81
N LYS A 474 2.19 0.01 -38.89
CA LYS A 474 1.87 1.39 -38.50
C LYS A 474 2.63 1.81 -37.24
N ILE A 475 3.04 3.08 -37.18
CA ILE A 475 3.69 3.69 -36.02
C ILE A 475 2.84 4.86 -35.53
N PHE A 476 2.44 4.81 -34.26
CA PHE A 476 1.79 5.92 -33.57
C PHE A 476 2.82 6.62 -32.68
N ARG A 477 2.98 7.93 -32.83
CA ARG A 477 4.03 8.71 -32.16
C ARG A 477 3.50 9.38 -30.91
N SER A 478 4.24 9.27 -29.82
CA SER A 478 4.02 10.03 -28.59
C SER A 478 5.27 10.01 -27.72
N ARG A 479 5.45 11.05 -26.90
CA ARG A 479 6.49 11.12 -25.87
C ARG A 479 6.04 10.48 -24.56
N ILE A 480 4.75 10.15 -24.44
CA ILE A 480 4.17 9.50 -23.26
C ILE A 480 3.41 8.25 -23.70
N VAL A 481 3.81 7.10 -23.15
CA VAL A 481 3.08 5.86 -23.25
C VAL A 481 2.68 5.41 -21.84
N VAL A 482 1.41 5.09 -21.66
CA VAL A 482 0.88 4.49 -20.44
C VAL A 482 0.59 3.02 -20.73
N ALA A 483 1.38 2.13 -20.14
CA ALA A 483 1.11 0.71 -20.22
C ALA A 483 0.07 0.32 -19.16
N ASN A 484 -1.09 -0.13 -19.61
CA ASN A 484 -2.13 -0.72 -18.79
C ASN A 484 -2.13 -2.27 -18.89
N THR A 485 -1.09 -2.83 -19.51
CA THR A 485 -0.79 -4.26 -19.47
C THR A 485 -0.10 -4.64 -18.15
N ASN A 486 0.13 -5.93 -17.93
CA ASN A 486 0.97 -6.38 -16.82
C ASN A 486 2.40 -5.81 -16.97
N ALA A 487 3.04 -5.42 -15.87
CA ALA A 487 4.39 -4.86 -15.91
C ALA A 487 5.44 -5.81 -16.52
N LYS A 488 5.32 -7.14 -16.35
CA LYS A 488 6.19 -8.11 -17.03
C LYS A 488 6.04 -8.00 -18.55
N THR A 489 4.81 -8.04 -19.05
CA THR A 489 4.53 -7.89 -20.49
C THR A 489 4.98 -6.52 -21.01
N ALA A 490 4.66 -5.43 -20.32
CA ALA A 490 5.05 -4.09 -20.72
C ALA A 490 6.58 -3.92 -20.84
N LEU A 491 7.31 -4.38 -19.82
CA LEU A 491 8.73 -4.07 -19.65
C LEU A 491 9.64 -5.12 -20.30
N LEU A 492 9.30 -6.41 -20.18
CA LEU A 492 10.15 -7.49 -20.69
C LEU A 492 9.86 -7.80 -22.16
N GLU A 493 8.60 -7.68 -22.61
CA GLU A 493 8.21 -8.01 -23.99
C GLU A 493 8.08 -6.76 -24.87
N LEU A 494 7.16 -5.84 -24.54
CA LEU A 494 6.83 -4.70 -25.43
C LEU A 494 7.97 -3.67 -25.51
N VAL A 495 8.64 -3.40 -24.39
CA VAL A 495 9.86 -2.59 -24.34
C VAL A 495 11.08 -3.41 -24.76
N GLY A 496 11.21 -4.62 -24.21
CA GLY A 496 12.36 -5.50 -24.38
C GLY A 496 13.43 -5.26 -23.32
N GLU A 497 13.86 -6.34 -22.67
CA GLU A 497 14.80 -6.33 -21.55
C GLU A 497 16.08 -5.51 -21.78
N LYS A 498 16.61 -5.52 -23.01
CA LYS A 498 17.83 -4.77 -23.38
C LYS A 498 17.76 -3.26 -23.15
N HIS A 499 16.56 -2.68 -23.04
CA HIS A 499 16.36 -1.25 -22.80
C HIS A 499 16.26 -0.90 -21.31
N LEU A 500 16.28 -1.90 -20.41
CA LEU A 500 16.17 -1.72 -18.97
C LEU A 500 17.53 -1.86 -18.27
N PRO A 501 17.72 -1.21 -17.11
CA PRO A 501 18.81 -1.57 -16.21
C PRO A 501 18.70 -3.06 -15.80
N LYS A 502 19.81 -3.80 -15.78
CA LYS A 502 19.84 -5.24 -15.48
C LYS A 502 19.10 -5.59 -14.18
N ASP A 503 19.45 -4.90 -13.08
CA ASP A 503 18.82 -5.13 -11.77
C ASP A 503 17.31 -4.87 -11.78
N TYR A 504 16.84 -3.93 -12.60
CA TYR A 504 15.42 -3.62 -12.73
C TYR A 504 14.68 -4.68 -13.54
N ALA A 505 15.29 -5.17 -14.62
CA ALA A 505 14.71 -6.27 -15.40
C ALA A 505 14.59 -7.55 -14.54
N GLU A 506 15.63 -7.87 -13.79
CA GLU A 506 15.65 -9.02 -12.88
C GLU A 506 14.60 -8.89 -11.77
N TYR A 507 14.47 -7.69 -11.19
CA TYR A 507 13.39 -7.37 -10.25
C TYR A 507 12.01 -7.66 -10.84
N ILE A 508 11.72 -7.22 -12.08
CA ILE A 508 10.41 -7.43 -12.72
C ILE A 508 10.17 -8.91 -13.03
N LYS A 509 11.21 -9.66 -13.46
CA LYS A 509 11.10 -11.12 -13.70
C LYS A 509 10.70 -11.88 -12.45
N ASN A 510 11.30 -11.53 -11.31
CA ASN A 510 11.12 -12.21 -10.03
C ASN A 510 9.83 -11.84 -9.29
N LEU A 511 9.02 -10.89 -9.80
CA LEU A 511 7.70 -10.62 -9.23
C LEU A 511 6.80 -11.85 -9.39
N LYS A 512 6.27 -12.37 -8.28
CA LYS A 512 5.33 -13.50 -8.29
C LYS A 512 3.95 -13.04 -8.78
N MET A 513 3.33 -13.82 -9.66
CA MET A 513 1.95 -13.57 -10.08
C MET A 513 0.96 -13.91 -8.95
N SER A 514 -0.20 -13.25 -8.93
CA SER A 514 -1.27 -13.60 -8.00
C SER A 514 -1.88 -14.96 -8.37
N PRO A 515 -2.70 -15.57 -7.50
CA PRO A 515 -3.56 -16.67 -7.91
C PRO A 515 -4.43 -16.30 -9.12
N SER A 516 -4.90 -17.34 -9.81
CA SER A 516 -5.90 -17.26 -10.87
C SER A 516 -7.23 -17.83 -10.37
N ALA A 517 -8.21 -17.99 -11.26
CA ALA A 517 -9.52 -18.54 -10.95
C ALA A 517 -9.94 -19.64 -11.92
N PHE A 518 -10.95 -20.39 -11.53
CA PHE A 518 -11.74 -21.25 -12.40
C PHE A 518 -13.19 -20.81 -12.31
N MET A 519 -13.83 -20.57 -13.45
CA MET A 519 -15.20 -20.02 -13.50
C MET A 519 -16.10 -20.90 -14.37
N VAL A 520 -17.32 -21.15 -13.90
CA VAL A 520 -18.39 -21.85 -14.64
C VAL A 520 -19.55 -20.87 -14.81
N PHE A 521 -19.96 -20.66 -16.06
CA PHE A 521 -21.05 -19.78 -16.45
C PHE A 521 -22.26 -20.62 -16.83
N LEU A 522 -23.38 -20.43 -16.14
CA LEU A 522 -24.59 -21.21 -16.34
C LEU A 522 -25.77 -20.31 -16.70
N GLY A 523 -26.43 -20.61 -17.81
CA GLY A 523 -27.78 -20.13 -18.07
C GLY A 523 -28.76 -21.17 -17.58
N ILE A 524 -29.63 -20.80 -16.64
CA ILE A 524 -30.57 -21.71 -15.98
C ILE A 524 -32.01 -21.31 -16.30
N ASP A 525 -32.87 -22.28 -16.62
CA ASP A 525 -34.31 -22.06 -16.81
C ASP A 525 -35.13 -22.26 -15.53
N MET A 526 -34.65 -21.65 -14.44
CA MET A 526 -35.25 -21.66 -13.11
C MET A 526 -35.30 -20.23 -12.58
N ASP A 527 -36.35 -19.92 -11.81
CA ASP A 527 -36.43 -18.66 -11.07
C ASP A 527 -35.57 -18.75 -9.80
N LEU A 528 -34.61 -17.85 -9.67
CA LEU A 528 -33.71 -17.74 -8.53
C LEU A 528 -33.83 -16.39 -7.81
N SER A 529 -34.89 -15.61 -8.06
CA SER A 529 -35.05 -14.25 -7.53
C SER A 529 -35.04 -14.15 -5.99
N SER A 530 -35.39 -15.23 -5.29
CA SER A 530 -35.35 -15.33 -3.83
C SER A 530 -33.93 -15.41 -3.26
N TYR A 531 -32.94 -15.82 -4.07
CA TYR A 531 -31.55 -15.91 -3.63
C TYR A 531 -30.87 -14.53 -3.65
N PRO A 532 -29.84 -14.32 -2.81
CA PRO A 532 -29.01 -13.12 -2.87
C PRO A 532 -28.23 -13.04 -4.19
N THR A 533 -27.60 -11.90 -4.46
CA THR A 533 -26.78 -11.72 -5.65
C THR A 533 -25.49 -12.54 -5.59
N ILE A 534 -24.86 -12.59 -4.41
CA ILE A 534 -23.62 -13.31 -4.17
C ILE A 534 -23.79 -14.24 -2.97
N ILE A 535 -23.37 -15.50 -3.13
CA ILE A 535 -23.26 -16.49 -2.06
C ILE A 535 -21.81 -16.93 -1.98
N ASN A 536 -21.13 -16.62 -0.87
CA ASN A 536 -19.78 -17.07 -0.58
C ASN A 536 -19.83 -18.30 0.33
N ASN A 537 -19.51 -19.48 -0.21
CA ASN A 537 -19.45 -20.70 0.57
C ASN A 537 -18.04 -20.92 1.10
N LEU A 538 -17.84 -20.57 2.38
CA LEU A 538 -16.55 -20.65 3.06
C LEU A 538 -16.19 -22.10 3.42
N ASP A 539 -17.20 -22.94 3.66
CA ASP A 539 -17.01 -24.36 4.03
C ASP A 539 -16.40 -25.17 2.87
N GLU A 540 -16.75 -24.82 1.63
CA GLU A 540 -16.32 -25.55 0.44
C GLU A 540 -15.44 -24.75 -0.54
N GLY A 541 -15.16 -23.48 -0.25
CA GLY A 541 -14.17 -22.66 -0.95
C GLY A 541 -14.58 -22.18 -2.35
N TYR A 542 -15.83 -21.76 -2.53
CA TYR A 542 -16.32 -21.21 -3.81
C TYR A 542 -17.39 -20.14 -3.61
N SER A 543 -17.61 -19.33 -4.64
CA SER A 543 -18.70 -18.35 -4.67
C SER A 543 -19.65 -18.60 -5.83
N ILE A 544 -20.92 -18.28 -5.62
CA ILE A 544 -21.98 -18.24 -6.62
C ILE A 544 -22.39 -16.79 -6.79
N VAL A 545 -22.41 -16.29 -8.02
CA VAL A 545 -22.92 -14.96 -8.37
C VAL A 545 -24.10 -15.16 -9.30
N ILE A 546 -25.30 -14.80 -8.84
CA ILE A 546 -26.52 -14.83 -9.64
C ILE A 546 -26.67 -13.46 -10.27
N ASN A 547 -25.98 -13.25 -11.40
CA ASN A 547 -25.86 -11.98 -12.10
C ASN A 547 -27.24 -11.33 -12.34
N SER A 548 -28.22 -12.13 -12.76
CA SER A 548 -29.58 -11.68 -13.03
C SER A 548 -30.35 -11.18 -11.81
N ASN A 549 -29.91 -11.51 -10.59
CA ASN A 549 -30.47 -10.97 -9.35
C ASN A 549 -29.90 -9.59 -9.01
N ALA A 550 -28.74 -9.23 -9.57
CA ALA A 550 -28.25 -7.85 -9.56
C ALA A 550 -29.00 -7.02 -10.60
N ASP A 551 -29.08 -7.54 -11.83
CA ASP A 551 -29.76 -6.90 -12.96
C ASP A 551 -30.52 -7.93 -13.81
N PRO A 552 -31.88 -7.90 -13.80
CA PRO A 552 -32.69 -8.83 -14.57
C PRO A 552 -32.43 -8.84 -16.07
N SER A 553 -31.79 -7.80 -16.64
CA SER A 553 -31.46 -7.77 -18.07
C SER A 553 -30.40 -8.78 -18.49
N LEU A 554 -29.74 -9.45 -17.55
CA LEU A 554 -28.65 -10.40 -17.83
C LEU A 554 -29.11 -11.82 -18.15
N ALA A 555 -30.41 -12.08 -18.06
CA ALA A 555 -31.02 -13.35 -18.46
C ALA A 555 -32.38 -13.13 -19.13
N PRO A 556 -32.85 -14.08 -19.96
CA PRO A 556 -34.22 -14.08 -20.44
C PRO A 556 -35.24 -14.09 -19.28
N ARG A 557 -36.46 -13.59 -19.52
CA ARG A 557 -37.51 -13.56 -18.50
C ARG A 557 -37.79 -14.95 -17.93
N GLY A 558 -37.86 -15.05 -16.59
CA GLY A 558 -38.10 -16.31 -15.88
C GLY A 558 -36.89 -17.26 -15.85
N LYS A 559 -35.70 -16.77 -16.22
CA LYS A 559 -34.44 -17.52 -16.23
C LYS A 559 -33.38 -16.77 -15.42
N ALA A 560 -32.28 -17.44 -15.11
CA ALA A 560 -31.17 -16.88 -14.36
C ALA A 560 -29.82 -17.06 -15.08
N SER A 561 -28.92 -16.08 -14.92
CA SER A 561 -27.51 -16.19 -15.32
C SER A 561 -26.63 -16.28 -14.08
N ILE A 562 -25.84 -17.34 -14.00
CA ILE A 562 -25.03 -17.66 -12.82
C ILE A 562 -23.56 -17.77 -13.21
N THR A 563 -22.70 -17.23 -12.37
CA THR A 563 -21.26 -17.44 -12.39
C THR A 563 -20.85 -18.18 -11.11
N ILE A 564 -20.22 -19.34 -11.23
CA ILE A 564 -19.60 -20.05 -10.11
C ILE A 564 -18.10 -19.84 -10.21
N LEU A 565 -17.43 -19.44 -9.13
CA LEU A 565 -15.99 -19.17 -9.14
C LEU A 565 -15.28 -19.79 -7.94
N THR A 566 -14.06 -20.26 -8.17
CA THR A 566 -13.12 -20.71 -7.13
C THR A 566 -11.69 -20.34 -7.53
N ILE A 567 -10.78 -20.25 -6.55
CA ILE A 567 -9.37 -19.98 -6.81
C ILE A 567 -8.73 -21.18 -7.51
N ALA A 568 -7.84 -20.91 -8.46
CA ALA A 568 -7.16 -21.95 -9.23
C ALA A 568 -5.69 -21.62 -9.47
N ASN A 569 -4.86 -22.66 -9.51
CA ASN A 569 -3.45 -22.53 -9.85
C ASN A 569 -3.25 -22.77 -11.36
N TYR A 570 -2.58 -21.84 -12.04
CA TYR A 570 -2.32 -21.92 -13.47
C TYR A 570 -1.55 -23.18 -13.88
N HIS A 571 -0.57 -23.60 -13.08
CA HIS A 571 0.31 -24.72 -13.40
C HIS A 571 -0.37 -26.08 -13.29
N GLU A 572 -1.56 -26.15 -12.69
CA GLU A 572 -2.36 -27.36 -12.64
C GLU A 572 -3.11 -27.63 -13.96
N PHE A 573 -3.20 -26.66 -14.86
CA PHE A 573 -3.93 -26.82 -16.12
C PHE A 573 -2.99 -27.21 -17.26
N PRO A 574 -3.24 -28.34 -17.95
CA PRO A 574 -2.51 -28.74 -19.14
C PRO A 574 -2.61 -27.70 -20.25
N GLU A 575 -1.82 -27.90 -21.32
CA GLU A 575 -1.85 -27.02 -22.48
C GLU A 575 -3.26 -26.94 -23.06
N ARG A 576 -3.71 -25.71 -23.33
CA ARG A 576 -5.07 -25.43 -23.76
C ARG A 576 -5.37 -26.13 -25.10
N GLY A 577 -6.51 -26.82 -25.14
CA GLY A 577 -7.00 -27.48 -26.36
C GLY A 577 -6.58 -28.94 -26.47
N THR A 578 -5.69 -29.42 -25.60
CA THR A 578 -5.41 -30.84 -25.45
C THR A 578 -6.63 -31.59 -24.88
N ARG A 579 -6.70 -32.90 -25.12
CA ARG A 579 -7.74 -33.76 -24.56
C ARG A 579 -7.76 -33.71 -23.04
N GLU A 580 -6.59 -33.82 -22.41
CA GLU A 580 -6.41 -33.75 -20.96
C GLU A 580 -6.92 -32.42 -20.38
N TYR A 581 -6.62 -31.29 -21.03
CA TYR A 581 -7.15 -29.98 -20.63
C TYR A 581 -8.68 -29.94 -20.67
N LEU A 582 -9.30 -30.50 -21.73
CA LEU A 582 -10.76 -30.52 -21.88
C LEU A 582 -11.44 -31.43 -20.86
N GLU A 583 -10.84 -32.58 -20.56
CA GLU A 583 -11.31 -33.52 -19.54
C GLU A 583 -11.24 -32.88 -18.15
N LYS A 584 -10.08 -32.37 -17.73
CA LYS A 584 -9.91 -31.66 -16.44
C LYS A 584 -10.85 -30.47 -16.31
N LYS A 585 -11.02 -29.70 -17.38
CA LYS A 585 -11.94 -28.55 -17.41
C LYS A 585 -13.40 -28.98 -17.21
N ARG A 586 -13.81 -30.13 -17.77
CA ARG A 586 -15.16 -30.66 -17.58
C ARG A 586 -15.35 -31.22 -16.17
N GLU A 587 -14.41 -32.02 -15.68
CA GLU A 587 -14.48 -32.64 -14.35
C GLU A 587 -14.61 -31.61 -13.23
N LEU A 588 -13.81 -30.54 -13.28
CA LEU A 588 -13.89 -29.44 -12.29
C LEU A 588 -15.22 -28.69 -12.37
N ALA A 589 -15.76 -28.48 -13.58
CA ALA A 589 -17.06 -27.82 -13.73
C ALA A 589 -18.21 -28.68 -13.18
N GLU A 590 -18.22 -29.98 -13.49
CA GLU A 590 -19.21 -30.93 -12.95
C GLU A 590 -19.11 -31.03 -11.42
N MET A 591 -17.90 -31.03 -10.87
CA MET A 591 -17.68 -31.00 -9.42
C MET A 591 -18.29 -29.74 -8.80
N LEU A 592 -18.03 -28.56 -9.36
CA LEU A 592 -18.60 -27.30 -8.85
C LEU A 592 -20.13 -27.27 -8.97
N ILE A 593 -20.70 -27.75 -10.07
CA ILE A 593 -22.16 -27.83 -10.23
C ILE A 593 -22.76 -28.74 -9.15
N ARG A 594 -22.17 -29.91 -8.89
CA ARG A 594 -22.62 -30.82 -7.80
C ARG A 594 -22.55 -30.17 -6.43
N LYS A 595 -21.56 -29.32 -6.18
CA LYS A 595 -21.45 -28.56 -4.92
C LYS A 595 -22.56 -27.52 -4.81
N VAL A 596 -22.81 -26.77 -5.89
CA VAL A 596 -23.88 -25.75 -5.94
C VAL A 596 -25.26 -26.37 -5.79
N GLU A 597 -25.49 -27.57 -6.30
CA GLU A 597 -26.78 -28.28 -6.18
C GLU A 597 -27.20 -28.56 -4.73
N LYS A 598 -26.25 -28.57 -3.78
CA LYS A 598 -26.54 -28.64 -2.34
C LYS A 598 -27.19 -27.36 -1.79
N ILE A 599 -26.93 -26.21 -2.44
CA ILE A 599 -27.47 -24.90 -2.06
C ILE A 599 -28.71 -24.56 -2.90
N ILE A 600 -28.67 -24.89 -4.19
CA ILE A 600 -29.73 -24.64 -5.16
C ILE A 600 -30.20 -26.01 -5.69
N PRO A 601 -31.21 -26.63 -5.06
CA PRO A 601 -31.69 -27.95 -5.45
C PRO A 601 -32.12 -28.02 -6.92
N ASP A 602 -31.90 -29.17 -7.55
CA ASP A 602 -32.25 -29.49 -8.95
C ASP A 602 -31.57 -28.61 -10.02
N ILE A 603 -30.64 -27.72 -9.66
CA ILE A 603 -30.00 -26.79 -10.60
C ILE A 603 -29.40 -27.49 -11.83
N SER A 604 -28.87 -28.71 -11.66
CA SER A 604 -28.25 -29.50 -12.73
C SER A 604 -29.21 -29.83 -13.88
N ARG A 605 -30.50 -30.02 -13.57
CA ARG A 605 -31.55 -30.34 -14.55
C ARG A 605 -32.01 -29.14 -15.36
N HIS A 606 -31.75 -27.94 -14.86
CA HIS A 606 -32.20 -26.67 -15.43
C HIS A 606 -31.13 -25.94 -16.24
N ILE A 607 -29.95 -26.55 -16.45
CA ILE A 607 -28.86 -25.95 -17.22
C ILE A 607 -29.19 -25.97 -18.72
N VAL A 608 -29.38 -24.79 -19.31
CA VAL A 608 -29.61 -24.60 -20.76
C VAL A 608 -28.39 -24.02 -21.51
N VAL A 609 -27.45 -23.44 -20.76
CA VAL A 609 -26.15 -22.95 -21.25
C VAL A 609 -25.08 -23.30 -20.23
N ILE A 610 -23.94 -23.80 -20.70
CA ILE A 610 -22.71 -23.94 -19.92
C ILE A 610 -21.54 -23.38 -20.72
N ASP A 611 -20.76 -22.50 -20.10
CA ASP A 611 -19.43 -22.08 -20.57
C ASP A 611 -18.47 -22.10 -19.38
N ILE A 612 -17.17 -22.24 -19.61
CA ILE A 612 -16.19 -22.46 -18.54
C ILE A 612 -14.90 -21.71 -18.88
N ALA A 613 -14.34 -20.98 -17.91
CA ALA A 613 -13.04 -20.34 -17.99
C ALA A 613 -12.05 -20.94 -16.98
N THR A 614 -10.80 -21.02 -17.40
CA THR A 614 -9.65 -21.55 -16.65
C THR A 614 -8.55 -20.48 -16.60
N PRO A 615 -7.48 -20.68 -15.81
CA PRO A 615 -6.32 -19.80 -15.85
C PRO A 615 -5.73 -19.61 -17.28
N ARG A 616 -5.65 -20.69 -18.06
CA ARG A 616 -5.25 -20.67 -19.49
C ARG A 616 -6.23 -19.91 -20.39
N THR A 617 -7.50 -19.82 -19.98
CA THR A 617 -8.51 -19.02 -20.68
C THR A 617 -8.27 -17.55 -20.43
N PHE A 618 -8.08 -17.14 -19.17
CA PHE A 618 -7.79 -15.75 -18.82
C PHE A 618 -6.53 -15.22 -19.49
N GLU A 619 -5.44 -16.00 -19.47
CA GLU A 619 -4.19 -15.60 -20.12
C GLU A 619 -4.38 -15.34 -21.62
N ARG A 620 -5.11 -16.21 -22.36
CA ARG A 620 -5.34 -16.00 -23.80
C ARG A 620 -6.08 -14.69 -24.07
N TYR A 621 -7.13 -14.39 -23.31
CA TYR A 621 -8.01 -13.27 -23.61
C TYR A 621 -7.49 -11.94 -23.09
N THR A 622 -6.74 -11.95 -21.98
CA THR A 622 -6.25 -10.72 -21.32
C THR A 622 -4.76 -10.47 -21.53
N SER A 623 -4.01 -11.47 -22.01
CA SER A 623 -2.54 -11.50 -22.00
C SER A 623 -1.93 -11.27 -20.62
N MET A 624 -2.69 -11.51 -19.55
CA MET A 624 -2.19 -11.51 -18.19
C MET A 624 -1.40 -12.81 -17.95
N PRO A 625 -0.10 -12.74 -17.64
CA PRO A 625 0.70 -13.93 -17.39
C PRO A 625 0.05 -14.81 -16.31
N GLU A 626 0.07 -16.13 -16.55
CA GLU A 626 -0.53 -17.12 -15.64
C GLU A 626 -2.04 -16.94 -15.42
N GLY A 627 -2.72 -16.11 -16.23
CA GLY A 627 -4.13 -15.80 -16.04
C GLY A 627 -4.44 -15.19 -14.67
N ALA A 628 -3.46 -14.55 -14.04
CA ALA A 628 -3.59 -14.03 -12.68
C ALA A 628 -4.68 -12.95 -12.58
N ILE A 629 -5.56 -13.03 -11.58
CA ILE A 629 -6.71 -12.11 -11.50
C ILE A 629 -6.40 -10.78 -10.80
N TYR A 630 -5.27 -10.69 -10.07
CA TYR A 630 -4.81 -9.48 -9.37
C TYR A 630 -3.40 -9.02 -9.81
N ALA A 631 -2.99 -9.45 -11.01
CA ALA A 631 -1.64 -9.28 -11.56
C ALA A 631 -0.55 -9.92 -10.70
N PHE A 632 0.00 -9.20 -9.72
CA PHE A 632 1.03 -9.74 -8.82
C PHE A 632 0.45 -10.15 -7.48
N ASP A 633 1.15 -11.03 -6.79
CA ASP A 633 0.93 -11.42 -5.41
C ASP A 633 0.74 -10.17 -4.51
N GLN A 634 -0.24 -10.22 -3.60
CA GLN A 634 -0.64 -9.05 -2.78
C GLN A 634 -0.11 -9.12 -1.35
N SER A 635 0.83 -10.03 -1.06
CA SER A 635 1.37 -10.23 0.28
C SER A 635 2.33 -9.11 0.68
N ILE A 636 2.64 -9.03 1.97
CA ILE A 636 3.69 -8.17 2.55
C ILE A 636 5.08 -8.39 1.92
N HIS A 637 5.30 -9.49 1.20
CA HIS A 637 6.56 -9.82 0.55
C HIS A 637 6.69 -9.21 -0.86
N THR A 638 5.57 -8.80 -1.47
CA THR A 638 5.58 -8.31 -2.84
C THR A 638 5.73 -6.79 -2.89
N LYS A 639 6.89 -6.33 -3.35
CA LYS A 639 7.12 -4.92 -3.66
C LYS A 639 6.74 -4.62 -5.10
N ARG A 640 5.54 -4.06 -5.31
CA ARG A 640 5.06 -3.67 -6.64
C ARG A 640 5.92 -2.55 -7.28
N PRO A 641 6.05 -2.53 -8.62
CA PRO A 641 6.77 -1.47 -9.30
C PRO A 641 6.09 -0.12 -9.10
N TYR A 642 6.92 0.93 -9.06
CA TYR A 642 6.42 2.29 -9.11
C TYR A 642 5.76 2.56 -10.47
N PHE A 643 4.76 3.44 -10.48
CA PHE A 643 4.01 3.75 -11.71
C PHE A 643 4.85 4.48 -12.77
N LYS A 644 6.00 5.07 -12.41
CA LYS A 644 7.02 5.53 -13.36
C LYS A 644 8.15 4.52 -13.49
N THR A 645 8.51 4.22 -14.72
CA THR A 645 9.57 3.26 -15.04
C THR A 645 10.94 3.95 -15.23
N PRO A 646 12.05 3.19 -15.33
CA PRO A 646 13.35 3.72 -15.73
C PRO A 646 13.40 4.34 -17.14
N ILE A 647 12.36 4.15 -17.95
CA ILE A 647 12.24 4.71 -19.28
C ILE A 647 11.41 5.97 -19.19
N LYS A 648 12.01 7.10 -19.59
CA LYS A 648 11.34 8.39 -19.54
C LYS A 648 10.17 8.43 -20.53
N GLY A 649 9.01 8.85 -20.03
CA GLY A 649 7.75 8.86 -20.79
C GLY A 649 6.96 7.56 -20.70
N LEU A 650 7.47 6.48 -20.06
CA LEU A 650 6.73 5.24 -19.89
C LEU A 650 6.16 5.13 -18.47
N TYR A 651 4.83 5.22 -18.38
CA TYR A 651 4.05 5.00 -17.18
C TYR A 651 3.45 3.58 -17.15
N LEU A 652 3.16 3.08 -15.96
CA LEU A 652 2.34 1.92 -15.70
C LEU A 652 1.05 2.39 -15.00
N ALA A 653 -0.12 2.04 -15.53
CA ALA A 653 -1.41 2.37 -14.92
C ALA A 653 -2.33 1.15 -14.95
N SER A 654 -2.00 0.14 -14.16
CA SER A 654 -2.70 -1.14 -14.09
C SER A 654 -2.60 -1.76 -12.69
N ALA A 655 -3.22 -2.92 -12.52
CA ALA A 655 -3.15 -3.74 -11.31
C ALA A 655 -1.71 -4.17 -10.95
N SER A 656 -0.72 -3.95 -11.81
CA SER A 656 0.69 -4.20 -11.50
C SER A 656 1.28 -3.19 -10.51
N THR A 657 0.67 -2.02 -10.32
CA THR A 657 1.21 -0.92 -9.51
C THR A 657 0.38 -0.67 -8.26
N PHE A 658 0.73 0.36 -7.48
CA PHE A 658 -0.08 0.80 -6.34
C PHE A 658 -1.52 1.15 -6.77
N PRO A 659 -2.54 0.80 -5.97
CA PRO A 659 -2.45 0.03 -4.72
C PRO A 659 -2.44 -1.49 -4.93
N GLY A 660 -2.93 -1.99 -6.07
CA GLY A 660 -2.92 -3.41 -6.38
C GLY A 660 -4.02 -3.82 -7.35
N GLY A 661 -4.52 -5.05 -7.20
CA GLY A 661 -5.63 -5.58 -7.99
C GLY A 661 -7.01 -5.16 -7.47
N GLY A 662 -8.03 -5.25 -8.33
CA GLY A 662 -9.41 -4.82 -8.04
C GLY A 662 -9.81 -3.53 -8.76
N ILE A 663 -11.11 -3.31 -8.95
CA ILE A 663 -11.64 -2.19 -9.76
C ILE A 663 -11.31 -0.84 -9.12
N GLU A 664 -11.60 -0.68 -7.83
CA GLU A 664 -11.24 0.53 -7.09
C GLU A 664 -9.73 0.81 -7.17
N ALA A 665 -8.91 -0.23 -6.98
CA ALA A 665 -7.46 -0.12 -7.01
C ALA A 665 -6.94 0.37 -8.37
N VAL A 666 -7.41 -0.20 -9.48
CA VAL A 666 -6.97 0.23 -10.82
C VAL A 666 -7.52 1.61 -11.20
N VAL A 667 -8.69 2.01 -10.69
CA VAL A 667 -9.18 3.39 -10.80
C VAL A 667 -8.22 4.35 -10.08
N ILE A 668 -7.76 4.03 -8.87
CA ILE A 668 -6.73 4.81 -8.16
C ILE A 668 -5.46 4.93 -9.00
N SER A 669 -4.97 3.82 -9.55
CA SER A 669 -3.78 3.80 -10.42
C SER A 669 -3.95 4.71 -11.64
N GLY A 670 -5.11 4.67 -12.30
CA GLY A 670 -5.44 5.53 -13.44
C GLY A 670 -5.50 7.02 -13.08
N ILE A 671 -6.13 7.37 -11.95
CA ILE A 671 -6.21 8.74 -11.43
C ILE A 671 -4.82 9.29 -11.11
N ILE A 672 -3.98 8.50 -10.42
CA ILE A 672 -2.59 8.88 -10.10
C ILE A 672 -1.81 9.17 -11.39
N CYS A 673 -1.90 8.28 -12.38
CA CYS A 673 -1.19 8.43 -13.64
C CYS A 673 -1.62 9.70 -14.39
N ALA A 674 -2.92 9.96 -14.50
CA ALA A 674 -3.45 11.16 -15.15
C ALA A 674 -3.00 12.45 -14.43
N ASN A 675 -3.03 12.47 -13.10
CA ASN A 675 -2.59 13.63 -12.32
C ASN A 675 -1.09 13.90 -12.46
N ASP A 676 -0.24 12.86 -12.46
CA ASP A 676 1.19 13.07 -12.64
C ASP A 676 1.54 13.56 -14.06
N ILE A 677 0.87 13.04 -15.10
CA ILE A 677 1.01 13.54 -16.48
C ILE A 677 0.62 15.02 -16.59
N CYS A 678 -0.41 15.45 -15.84
CA CYS A 678 -0.82 16.85 -15.77
C CYS A 678 0.04 17.70 -14.81
N GLY A 679 1.02 17.10 -14.13
CA GLY A 679 1.93 17.78 -13.22
C GLY A 679 1.30 18.19 -11.89
N TRP A 680 0.33 17.43 -11.38
CA TRP A 680 -0.33 17.66 -10.08
C TRP A 680 -0.92 19.07 -9.95
N ARG A 681 -1.48 19.60 -11.04
CA ARG A 681 -2.19 20.89 -11.02
C ARG A 681 -3.63 20.62 -10.56
N LEU A 682 -4.08 21.34 -9.53
CA LEU A 682 -5.49 21.37 -9.14
C LEU A 682 -6.32 21.80 -10.35
N SER A 683 -7.42 21.11 -10.65
CA SER A 683 -8.41 21.69 -11.55
C SER A 683 -8.91 22.96 -10.86
N LYS A 684 -8.69 24.11 -11.49
CA LYS A 684 -9.46 25.30 -11.16
C LYS A 684 -10.87 25.01 -11.67
N ASN A 685 -11.72 24.46 -10.82
CA ASN A 685 -13.16 24.53 -11.05
C ASN A 685 -13.60 25.96 -10.83
#